data_AF-A0A3L6J727-F1
#
_entry.id   AF-A0A3L6J727-F1
#
_cell.length_a   1.000
_cell.length_b   1.000
_cell.length_c   1.000
_cell.angle_alpha   90.00
_cell.angle_beta   90.00
_cell.angle_gamma   90.00
#
_symmetry.space_group_name_H-M   'P 1'
#
loop_
_entity.id
_entity.type
_entity.pdbx_description
1 polymer ?
#
loop_
_entity_poly.entity_id
_entity_poly.type
_entity_poly.pdbx_seq_one_letter_code
_entity_poly.pdbx_strand_id
1 'polypeptide(L)'
;MRRLKALFLVAIIAMIAVVSISWIYGWFLGQTIYRSMYSSKAGVDYWATWTLENNIFTASALLTLLSMITIPQRSTLLSFLGTLSQFGPVARKLPLPRAIAWRIVEILGLFAFYISSGGYSVTGQNVAFLMMLIGHGSISITPADISTLFALPFAPGTSASSVVSLVPAMEAYQLYVGLLATFLAATAVRVALSIATELMVQRRDILIIFAKVLMIGALALGISIMGVPTWTVNAGTWMTYLAYIVALASCIMGAILVLAFRVHSGDVQTRVRGKIAQLEEDLARMQGELLSLRQEYESGTITVDDYRRRVNMLMEDRSNIAGELRRLKVERLIPIGGSPRKFGVLALALVVIVVMLPATQAFYYGIQMSGDRYIDWKFNYETTKEIEITTWAAGIQGLTTETLQDLTLNATPQGEVEYLTTVRQWDQDASYLRMKNQIGTNWMQLADSDIVFLKEHEYWFAPLTLDYNTVSTSFINHRLIYTHTEGLVVQDAYTGDIVDHTDLMTLLNRSETIDTYYGEGTGFSGPVFVDVPGIEEVGNVTFQGQPDYTLTGFESSFFILSMGPEAWSFAGQSLDMLLERSVQSRVASIMLQGLTVDQDAYIVVDPSGNLYYAVSVFIDYRLSTGYAHENYMRFMGVVLVDIETGTLGFYKSPTANSSFFIDKTFDEYYPWQDMPAWLQSQARWPEDLYERQLSIAYIYHVRDGFVWRSGVDFFEAPGESDTRYIIMRIGGVDRFVAIHNVEFLQSPGRNLAGLYVMGCGNRDFGQLRFYGSGEIGVSTYLGPEAARQAFETSDKVRTQLSLWGEHRYGNILLYHLGGQLFFVIPVFLQVETTGAKVIEKLGGVGLVDAQTGARVALGSNVVEAYYEMFGLLNRTVVETGQVGFESAIFSPTSIVSGSSTSLLTLMKNNDNVTHSLSLDIVILAGNFTVEWHGANVTPTAYPANSTFSLSIGNLGPGDSYGTSPTVTVYLPPGIVFATYLVLIVLRTEGGAVDQMSLFLTVT
;
A
#
# COMPACT_ATOMS: atom_id res chain seq x y z
N MET A 1 31.07 36.10 37.63
CA MET A 1 30.64 34.72 37.28
C MET A 1 29.14 34.45 37.43
N ARG A 2 28.48 34.67 38.59
CA ARG A 2 27.02 34.40 38.74
C ARG A 2 26.12 35.24 37.81
N ARG A 3 26.40 36.54 37.63
CA ARG A 3 25.67 37.41 36.69
C ARG A 3 25.86 37.01 35.22
N LEU A 4 27.08 36.57 34.85
CA LEU A 4 27.39 36.08 33.52
C LEU A 4 26.64 34.77 33.22
N LYS A 5 26.57 33.84 34.19
CA LYS A 5 25.76 32.61 34.09
C LYS A 5 24.27 32.91 33.98
N ALA A 6 23.75 33.91 34.69
CA ALA A 6 22.35 34.32 34.59
C ALA A 6 22.03 34.95 33.23
N LEU A 7 22.89 35.83 32.71
CA LEU A 7 22.78 36.40 31.35
C LEU A 7 22.81 35.32 30.27
N PHE A 8 23.73 34.35 30.40
CA PHE A 8 23.83 33.23 29.47
C PHE A 8 22.58 32.34 29.52
N LEU A 9 22.05 32.07 30.72
CA LEU A 9 20.80 31.32 30.88
C LEU A 9 19.60 32.06 30.27
N VAL A 10 19.50 33.38 30.48
CA VAL A 10 18.44 34.21 29.87
C VAL A 10 18.57 34.24 28.35
N ALA A 11 19.79 34.34 27.81
CA ALA A 11 20.03 34.27 26.38
C ALA A 11 19.63 32.92 25.78
N ILE A 12 19.94 31.80 26.46
CA ILE A 12 19.50 30.46 26.06
C ILE A 12 17.98 30.35 26.08
N ILE A 13 17.33 30.82 27.16
CA ILE A 13 15.86 30.76 27.27
C ILE A 13 15.21 31.61 26.17
N ALA A 14 15.74 32.80 25.89
CA ALA A 14 15.25 33.65 24.82
C ALA A 14 15.45 32.99 23.45
N MET A 15 16.59 32.37 23.20
CA MET A 15 16.85 31.62 21.96
C MET A 15 15.88 30.46 21.80
N ILE A 16 15.70 29.63 22.83
CA ILE A 16 14.73 28.52 22.82
C ILE A 16 13.32 29.06 22.56
N ALA A 17 12.93 30.15 23.22
CA ALA A 17 11.62 30.76 23.02
C ALA A 17 11.42 31.24 21.58
N VAL A 18 12.42 31.90 20.99
CA VAL A 18 12.37 32.35 19.58
C VAL A 18 12.24 31.15 18.65
N VAL A 19 13.08 30.11 18.82
CA VAL A 19 13.01 28.90 17.99
C VAL A 19 11.64 28.22 18.12
N SER A 20 11.11 28.09 19.34
CA SER A 20 9.79 27.50 19.57
C SER A 20 8.67 28.35 18.97
N ILE A 21 8.70 29.67 19.11
CA ILE A 21 7.70 30.57 18.51
C ILE A 21 7.75 30.50 16.99
N SER A 22 8.94 30.55 16.39
CA SER A 22 9.11 30.41 14.94
C SER A 22 8.60 29.07 14.44
N TRP A 23 8.88 27.97 15.17
CA TRP A 23 8.39 26.64 14.80
C TRP A 23 6.86 26.55 14.89
N ILE A 24 6.25 27.08 15.96
CA ILE A 24 4.79 27.12 16.12
C ILE A 24 4.14 27.96 15.03
N TYR A 25 4.71 29.14 14.72
CA TYR A 25 4.18 30.01 13.68
C TYR A 25 4.31 29.36 12.30
N GLY A 26 5.45 28.74 11.98
CA GLY A 26 5.64 28.02 10.72
C GLY A 26 4.67 26.85 10.56
N TRP A 27 4.41 26.09 11.63
CA TRP A 27 3.39 25.06 11.62
C TRP A 27 2.00 25.64 11.38
N PHE A 28 1.61 26.70 12.10
CA PHE A 28 0.30 27.35 11.93
C PHE A 28 0.11 27.95 10.53
N LEU A 29 1.14 28.59 9.98
CA LEU A 29 1.14 29.12 8.62
C LEU A 29 0.95 27.99 7.60
N GLY A 30 1.71 26.88 7.73
CA GLY A 30 1.54 25.71 6.87
C GLY A 30 0.11 25.16 6.91
N GLN A 31 -0.47 24.97 8.10
CA GLN A 31 -1.87 24.53 8.23
C GLN A 31 -2.87 25.50 7.60
N THR A 32 -2.64 26.81 7.72
CA THR A 32 -3.48 27.86 7.12
C THR A 32 -3.42 27.79 5.59
N ILE A 33 -2.23 27.59 5.04
CA ILE A 33 -2.00 27.46 3.60
C ILE A 33 -2.73 26.23 3.06
N TYR A 34 -2.50 25.03 3.62
CA TYR A 34 -3.18 23.80 3.17
C TYR A 34 -4.70 23.91 3.28
N ARG A 35 -5.21 24.49 4.37
CA ARG A 35 -6.65 24.71 4.54
C ARG A 35 -7.23 25.60 3.44
N SER A 36 -6.57 26.71 3.12
CA SER A 36 -7.02 27.61 2.06
C SER A 36 -6.96 26.94 0.68
N MET A 37 -5.84 26.28 0.39
CA MET A 37 -5.61 25.61 -0.89
C MET A 37 -6.66 24.54 -1.17
N TYR A 38 -6.84 23.57 -0.26
CA TYR A 38 -7.77 22.46 -0.49
C TYR A 38 -9.25 22.86 -0.39
N SER A 39 -9.57 23.88 0.41
CA SER A 39 -10.92 24.44 0.39
C SER A 39 -11.26 25.06 -0.97
N SER A 40 -10.29 25.67 -1.66
CA SER A 40 -10.51 26.32 -2.96
C SER A 40 -10.38 25.36 -4.14
N LYS A 41 -9.41 24.44 -4.10
CA LYS A 41 -9.04 23.54 -5.21
C LYS A 41 -9.77 22.21 -5.21
N ALA A 42 -10.20 21.73 -4.03
CA ALA A 42 -10.76 20.39 -3.85
C ALA A 42 -12.16 20.39 -3.22
N GLY A 43 -12.59 21.50 -2.62
CA GLY A 43 -13.83 21.57 -1.85
C GLY A 43 -13.80 20.75 -0.54
N VAL A 44 -12.60 20.42 -0.04
CA VAL A 44 -12.40 19.58 1.16
C VAL A 44 -11.96 20.43 2.35
N ASP A 45 -12.54 20.20 3.53
CA ASP A 45 -12.07 20.82 4.78
C ASP A 45 -10.85 20.04 5.32
N TYR A 46 -9.67 20.45 4.86
CA TYR A 46 -8.39 19.86 5.27
C TYR A 46 -8.22 19.76 6.80
N TRP A 47 -8.66 20.77 7.56
CA TRP A 47 -8.51 20.76 9.01
C TRP A 47 -9.36 19.66 9.64
N ALA A 48 -10.61 19.51 9.20
CA ALA A 48 -11.49 18.45 9.68
C ALA A 48 -10.92 17.06 9.35
N THR A 49 -10.41 16.86 8.13
CA THR A 49 -9.81 15.60 7.68
C THR A 49 -8.54 15.25 8.48
N TRP A 50 -7.59 16.18 8.60
CA TRP A 50 -6.33 15.95 9.31
C TRP A 50 -6.54 15.71 10.82
N THR A 51 -7.46 16.46 11.42
CA THR A 51 -7.73 16.33 12.87
C THR A 51 -8.72 15.22 13.23
N LEU A 52 -9.28 14.52 12.24
CA LEU A 52 -10.35 13.54 12.42
C LEU A 52 -11.53 14.17 13.17
N GLU A 53 -12.00 15.34 12.69
CA GLU A 53 -13.02 16.19 13.33
C GLU A 53 -12.65 16.66 14.76
N ASN A 54 -11.38 17.04 14.96
CA ASN A 54 -10.78 17.36 16.27
C ASN A 54 -10.68 16.17 17.25
N ASN A 55 -11.05 14.95 16.84
CA ASN A 55 -10.94 13.77 17.70
C ASN A 55 -9.48 13.41 18.01
N ILE A 56 -8.53 13.84 17.18
CA ILE A 56 -7.10 13.69 17.49
C ILE A 56 -6.73 14.34 18.83
N PHE A 57 -7.29 15.51 19.12
CA PHE A 57 -7.00 16.26 20.35
C PHE A 57 -7.70 15.63 21.55
N THR A 58 -8.95 15.16 21.39
CA THR A 58 -9.69 14.50 22.47
C THR A 58 -9.05 13.16 22.83
N ALA A 59 -8.72 12.33 21.84
CA ALA A 59 -8.01 11.07 22.01
C ALA A 59 -6.64 11.28 22.68
N SER A 60 -5.85 12.24 22.19
CA SER A 60 -4.54 12.56 22.76
C SER A 60 -4.64 13.04 24.21
N ALA A 61 -5.65 13.83 24.55
CA ALA A 61 -5.91 14.27 25.92
C ALA A 61 -6.28 13.10 26.84
N LEU A 62 -7.14 12.19 26.37
CA LEU A 62 -7.53 10.99 27.10
C LEU A 62 -6.34 10.06 27.35
N LEU A 63 -5.54 9.77 26.31
CA LEU A 63 -4.33 8.95 26.41
C LEU A 63 -3.29 9.56 27.36
N THR A 64 -3.14 10.89 27.32
CA THR A 64 -2.29 11.63 28.27
C THR A 64 -2.77 11.46 29.70
N LEU A 65 -4.08 11.64 29.93
CA LEU A 65 -4.67 11.51 31.27
C LEU A 65 -4.48 10.08 31.82
N LEU A 66 -4.75 9.07 31.01
CA LEU A 66 -4.58 7.64 31.36
C LEU A 66 -3.11 7.32 31.68
N SER A 67 -2.18 7.90 30.91
CA SER A 67 -0.74 7.75 31.13
C SER A 67 -0.26 8.39 32.45
N MET A 68 -1.04 9.29 33.04
CA MET A 68 -0.63 10.14 34.17
C MET A 68 -1.35 9.88 35.50
N ILE A 69 -2.26 8.91 35.59
CA ILE A 69 -3.00 8.58 36.83
C ILE A 69 -2.03 8.15 37.96
N THR A 70 -1.52 9.13 38.73
CA THR A 70 -0.54 8.98 39.82
C THR A 70 -0.61 10.13 40.81
N ILE A 71 0.01 9.96 41.98
CA ILE A 71 0.12 11.02 43.00
C ILE A 71 1.02 12.16 42.47
N PRO A 72 0.56 13.42 42.44
CA PRO A 72 1.32 14.53 41.85
C PRO A 72 2.71 14.76 42.45
N GLN A 73 2.85 14.52 43.76
CA GLN A 73 4.08 14.79 44.52
C GLN A 73 5.17 13.71 44.37
N ARG A 74 4.88 12.58 43.71
CA ARG A 74 5.81 11.47 43.52
C ARG A 74 5.97 11.17 42.04
N SER A 75 7.21 11.16 41.55
CA SER A 75 7.55 10.73 40.20
C SER A 75 8.57 9.59 40.28
N THR A 76 8.22 8.45 39.67
CA THR A 76 9.11 7.30 39.55
C THR A 76 10.29 7.59 38.61
N LEU A 77 10.05 8.37 37.55
CA LEU A 77 11.09 8.81 36.61
C LEU A 77 12.14 9.69 37.30
N LEU A 78 11.72 10.68 38.09
CA LEU A 78 12.66 11.52 38.83
C LEU A 78 13.39 10.76 39.94
N SER A 79 12.74 9.78 40.57
CA SER A 79 13.40 8.90 41.54
C SER A 79 14.50 8.08 40.86
N PHE A 80 14.22 7.51 39.69
CA PHE A 80 15.18 6.77 38.87
C PHE A 80 16.36 7.64 38.39
N LEU A 81 16.09 8.80 37.77
CA LEU A 81 17.12 9.76 37.34
C LEU A 81 17.96 10.27 38.53
N GLY A 82 17.31 10.47 39.68
CA GLY A 82 17.98 10.82 40.92
C GLY A 82 18.96 9.74 41.38
N THR A 83 18.58 8.46 41.26
CA THR A 83 19.46 7.33 41.61
C THR A 83 20.61 7.12 40.63
N LEU A 84 20.45 7.50 39.35
CA LEU A 84 21.55 7.53 38.38
C LEU A 84 22.60 8.61 38.70
N SER A 85 22.16 9.75 39.23
CA SER A 85 23.03 10.89 39.52
C SER A 85 23.60 10.90 40.95
N GLN A 86 22.99 10.18 41.89
CA GLN A 86 23.43 10.09 43.29
C GLN A 86 23.24 8.67 43.84
N PHE A 87 24.31 8.08 44.39
CA PHE A 87 24.24 6.82 45.14
C PHE A 87 23.68 7.07 46.56
N GLY A 88 22.36 7.06 46.72
CA GLY A 88 21.67 7.21 48.02
C GLY A 88 20.14 7.15 47.90
N PRO A 89 19.37 7.04 49.00
CA PRO A 89 17.92 6.91 48.95
C PRO A 89 17.25 8.22 48.48
N VAL A 90 16.94 8.31 47.19
CA VAL A 90 16.27 9.47 46.59
C VAL A 90 14.76 9.27 46.58
N ALA A 91 14.11 9.58 47.72
CA ALA A 91 12.66 9.76 47.78
C ALA A 91 12.33 11.23 48.08
N ARG A 92 12.49 12.12 47.09
CA ARG A 92 12.07 13.51 47.22
C ARG A 92 10.60 13.63 46.81
N LYS A 93 9.70 13.70 47.80
CA LYS A 93 8.41 14.37 47.60
C LYS A 93 8.71 15.76 47.04
N LEU A 94 8.19 16.06 45.85
CA LEU A 94 8.34 17.39 45.28
C LEU A 94 7.47 18.37 46.09
N PRO A 95 7.97 19.58 46.41
CA PRO A 95 7.12 20.63 46.96
C PRO A 95 6.03 20.98 45.94
N LEU A 96 4.83 21.31 46.43
CA LEU A 96 3.63 21.45 45.60
C LEU A 96 3.83 22.30 44.33
N PRO A 97 4.49 23.47 44.35
CA PRO A 97 4.68 24.27 43.14
C PRO A 97 5.57 23.59 42.09
N ARG A 98 6.63 22.89 42.52
CA ARG A 98 7.50 22.15 41.60
C ARG A 98 6.84 20.87 41.09
N ALA A 99 6.01 20.24 41.92
CA ALA A 99 5.19 19.10 41.51
C ALA A 99 4.20 19.50 40.41
N ILE A 100 3.52 20.64 40.56
CA ILE A 100 2.62 21.19 39.54
C ILE A 100 3.38 21.52 38.25
N ALA A 101 4.50 22.23 38.35
CA ALA A 101 5.31 22.56 37.18
C ALA A 101 5.80 21.30 36.44
N TRP A 102 6.28 20.30 37.18
CA TRP A 102 6.70 19.01 36.61
C TRP A 102 5.53 18.28 35.92
N ARG A 103 4.32 18.33 36.51
CA ARG A 103 3.13 17.75 35.91
C ARG A 103 2.71 18.44 34.63
N ILE A 104 2.81 19.76 34.55
CA ILE A 104 2.54 20.49 33.32
C ILE A 104 3.51 20.06 32.21
N VAL A 105 4.79 19.91 32.53
CA VAL A 105 5.80 19.41 31.56
C VAL A 105 5.49 17.99 31.10
N GLU A 106 5.13 17.08 32.01
CA GLU A 106 4.72 15.71 31.66
C GLU A 106 3.45 15.70 30.79
N ILE A 107 2.43 16.51 31.12
CA ILE A 107 1.17 16.62 30.34
C ILE A 107 1.48 17.12 28.93
N LEU A 108 2.19 18.25 28.80
CA LEU A 108 2.51 18.83 27.50
C LEU A 108 3.38 17.89 26.66
N GLY A 109 4.35 17.21 27.28
CA GLY A 109 5.21 16.25 26.58
C GLY A 109 4.43 15.03 26.07
N LEU A 110 3.59 14.42 26.91
CA LEU A 110 2.76 13.27 26.50
C LEU A 110 1.67 13.67 25.49
N PHE A 111 1.06 14.84 25.67
CA PHE A 111 0.04 15.35 24.74
C PHE A 111 0.64 15.63 23.37
N ALA A 112 1.80 16.29 23.31
CA ALA A 112 2.53 16.51 22.07
C ALA A 112 2.96 15.18 21.43
N PHE A 113 3.42 14.21 22.24
CA PHE A 113 3.75 12.86 21.75
C PHE A 113 2.54 12.20 21.09
N TYR A 114 1.39 12.15 21.76
CA TYR A 114 0.20 11.51 21.20
C TYR A 114 -0.33 12.22 19.96
N ILE A 115 -0.35 13.57 19.92
CA ILE A 115 -0.72 14.32 18.70
C ILE A 115 0.25 14.00 17.56
N SER A 116 1.56 14.05 17.83
CA SER A 116 2.58 13.77 16.80
C SER A 116 2.52 12.35 16.28
N SER A 117 2.03 11.41 17.09
CA SER A 117 1.83 10.03 16.68
C SER A 117 0.51 9.80 15.94
N GLY A 118 -0.36 10.81 15.77
CA GLY A 118 -1.69 10.65 15.13
C GLY A 118 -2.81 10.17 16.07
N GLY A 119 -2.62 10.25 17.39
CA GLY A 119 -3.56 9.73 18.39
C GLY A 119 -3.44 8.21 18.61
N TYR A 120 -2.30 7.62 18.26
CA TYR A 120 -2.06 6.19 18.44
C TYR A 120 -1.81 5.84 19.91
N SER A 121 -2.49 4.79 20.36
CA SER A 121 -2.26 4.17 21.68
C SER A 121 -0.96 3.36 21.69
N VAL A 122 -0.51 2.95 22.88
CA VAL A 122 0.71 2.14 23.05
C VAL A 122 0.63 0.79 22.32
N THR A 123 -0.58 0.29 22.05
CA THR A 123 -0.82 -0.96 21.31
C THR A 123 -0.81 -0.77 19.78
N GLY A 124 -0.57 0.45 19.28
CA GLY A 124 -0.55 0.75 17.85
C GLY A 124 -1.93 1.00 17.23
N GLN A 125 -2.98 1.16 18.04
CA GLN A 125 -4.34 1.46 17.56
C GLN A 125 -4.57 2.96 17.47
N ASN A 126 -5.16 3.45 16.38
CA ASN A 126 -5.56 4.85 16.26
C ASN A 126 -6.90 5.12 16.99
N VAL A 127 -6.79 5.64 18.22
CA VAL A 127 -7.93 5.97 19.07
C VAL A 127 -8.77 7.09 18.48
N ALA A 128 -8.14 8.09 17.85
CA ALA A 128 -8.83 9.24 17.27
C ALA A 128 -9.73 8.81 16.10
N PHE A 129 -9.22 7.95 15.23
CA PHE A 129 -9.98 7.42 14.09
C PHE A 129 -11.16 6.56 14.55
N LEU A 130 -10.96 5.69 15.55
CA LEU A 130 -12.06 4.90 16.11
C LEU A 130 -13.11 5.76 16.83
N MET A 131 -12.70 6.83 17.51
CA MET A 131 -13.64 7.78 18.13
C MET A 131 -14.50 8.51 17.09
N MET A 132 -13.88 8.91 15.98
CA MET A 132 -14.57 9.51 14.83
C MET A 132 -15.62 8.55 14.26
N LEU A 133 -15.24 7.29 14.02
CA LEU A 133 -16.17 6.24 13.54
C LEU A 133 -17.34 5.99 14.50
N ILE A 134 -17.11 6.05 15.82
CA ILE A 134 -18.19 5.94 16.82
C ILE A 134 -19.08 7.18 16.80
N GLY A 135 -18.51 8.38 16.66
CA GLY A 135 -19.24 9.64 16.61
C GLY A 135 -20.20 9.70 15.41
N HIS A 136 -19.77 9.17 14.27
CA HIS A 136 -20.58 9.00 13.06
C HIS A 136 -21.61 7.85 13.16
N GLY A 137 -21.50 6.98 14.16
CA GLY A 137 -22.39 5.83 14.35
C GLY A 137 -22.08 4.63 13.44
N SER A 138 -20.94 4.66 12.72
CA SER A 138 -20.49 3.60 11.81
C SER A 138 -20.14 2.31 12.55
N ILE A 139 -19.61 2.43 13.77
CA ILE A 139 -19.30 1.30 14.65
C ILE A 139 -20.01 1.44 15.99
N SER A 140 -20.41 0.30 16.57
CA SER A 140 -20.99 0.23 17.90
C SER A 140 -20.71 -1.14 18.51
N ILE A 141 -20.80 -1.22 19.84
CA ILE A 141 -20.63 -2.47 20.56
C ILE A 141 -21.66 -2.59 21.67
N THR A 142 -22.39 -3.70 21.69
CA THR A 142 -23.35 -4.02 22.75
C THR A 142 -22.73 -4.97 23.79
N PRO A 143 -23.25 -5.03 25.02
CA PRO A 143 -22.81 -6.02 26.01
C PRO A 143 -22.95 -7.48 25.55
N ALA A 144 -23.90 -7.77 24.65
CA ALA A 144 -24.07 -9.09 24.05
C ALA A 144 -22.97 -9.41 23.02
N ASP A 145 -22.51 -8.41 22.27
CA ASP A 145 -21.39 -8.59 21.35
C ASP A 145 -20.11 -8.87 22.13
N ILE A 146 -19.86 -8.15 23.23
CA ILE A 146 -18.70 -8.39 24.11
C ILE A 146 -18.69 -9.82 24.64
N SER A 147 -19.83 -10.31 25.15
CA SER A 147 -19.90 -11.68 25.66
C SER A 147 -19.66 -12.72 24.56
N THR A 148 -20.18 -12.46 23.35
CA THR A 148 -19.97 -13.31 22.18
C THR A 148 -18.50 -13.34 21.76
N LEU A 149 -17.85 -12.18 21.68
CA LEU A 149 -16.44 -12.03 21.32
C LEU A 149 -15.51 -12.82 22.26
N PHE A 150 -15.74 -12.75 23.57
CA PHE A 150 -14.97 -13.51 24.56
C PHE A 150 -15.34 -15.01 24.63
N ALA A 151 -16.47 -15.41 24.04
CA ALA A 151 -16.89 -16.80 23.94
C ALA A 151 -16.36 -17.50 22.67
N LEU A 152 -15.92 -16.75 21.65
CA LEU A 152 -15.41 -17.30 20.37
C LEU A 152 -14.37 -18.42 20.54
N PRO A 153 -13.38 -18.34 21.46
CA PRO A 153 -12.41 -19.43 21.64
C PRO A 153 -13.05 -20.78 22.02
N PHE A 154 -14.22 -20.76 22.68
CA PHE A 154 -14.96 -21.96 23.08
C PHE A 154 -15.92 -22.46 21.99
N ALA A 155 -16.08 -21.71 20.90
CA ALA A 155 -16.96 -22.02 19.79
C ALA A 155 -16.18 -22.03 18.44
N PRO A 156 -15.24 -22.97 18.25
CA PRO A 156 -14.40 -23.03 17.05
C PRO A 156 -15.22 -23.19 15.75
N GLY A 157 -16.41 -23.81 15.81
CA GLY A 157 -17.30 -24.04 14.67
C GLY A 157 -18.18 -22.85 14.24
N THR A 158 -17.89 -21.64 14.72
CA THR A 158 -18.52 -20.40 14.21
C THR A 158 -18.22 -20.19 12.72
N SER A 159 -19.19 -19.75 11.92
CA SER A 159 -18.98 -19.49 10.49
C SER A 159 -18.21 -18.18 10.26
N ALA A 160 -17.52 -18.06 9.12
CA ALA A 160 -16.76 -16.83 8.82
C ALA A 160 -17.69 -15.63 8.62
N SER A 161 -18.87 -15.81 8.01
CA SER A 161 -19.88 -14.74 7.87
C SER A 161 -20.32 -14.16 9.22
N SER A 162 -20.47 -14.98 10.25
CA SER A 162 -20.76 -14.50 11.60
C SER A 162 -19.59 -13.71 12.17
N VAL A 163 -18.34 -14.14 11.93
CA VAL A 163 -17.15 -13.37 12.34
C VAL A 163 -17.09 -12.02 11.62
N VAL A 164 -17.34 -11.98 10.30
CA VAL A 164 -17.40 -10.73 9.53
C VAL A 164 -18.45 -9.77 10.10
N SER A 165 -19.63 -10.29 10.49
CA SER A 165 -20.67 -9.46 11.12
C SER A 165 -20.28 -8.87 12.48
N LEU A 166 -19.32 -9.48 13.17
CA LEU A 166 -18.78 -8.99 14.45
C LEU A 166 -17.63 -7.99 14.27
N VAL A 167 -17.09 -7.81 13.06
CA VAL A 167 -15.95 -6.90 12.80
C VAL A 167 -16.24 -5.46 13.28
N PRO A 168 -17.40 -4.83 13.01
CA PRO A 168 -17.67 -3.49 13.54
C PRO A 168 -17.61 -3.42 15.08
N ALA A 169 -18.06 -4.47 15.76
CA ALA A 169 -17.97 -4.58 17.21
C ALA A 169 -16.52 -4.81 17.68
N MET A 170 -15.71 -5.56 16.92
CA MET A 170 -14.27 -5.72 17.20
C MET A 170 -13.50 -4.40 17.07
N GLU A 171 -13.81 -3.59 16.06
CA GLU A 171 -13.22 -2.25 15.87
C GLU A 171 -13.61 -1.30 17.01
N ALA A 172 -14.90 -1.28 17.38
CA ALA A 172 -15.37 -0.51 18.53
C ALA A 172 -14.72 -1.01 19.83
N TYR A 173 -14.51 -2.32 19.98
CA TYR A 173 -13.81 -2.91 21.12
C TYR A 173 -12.35 -2.43 21.19
N GLN A 174 -11.64 -2.34 20.05
CA GLN A 174 -10.25 -1.88 20.01
C GLN A 174 -10.06 -0.48 20.58
N LEU A 175 -11.05 0.41 20.46
CA LEU A 175 -10.99 1.72 21.09
C LEU A 175 -10.82 1.60 22.61
N TYR A 176 -11.70 0.81 23.25
CA TYR A 176 -11.67 0.60 24.69
C TYR A 176 -10.41 -0.14 25.13
N VAL A 177 -9.96 -1.12 24.35
CA VAL A 177 -8.71 -1.83 24.58
C VAL A 177 -7.52 -0.90 24.50
N GLY A 178 -7.40 -0.05 23.48
CA GLY A 178 -6.29 0.89 23.32
C GLY A 178 -6.16 1.84 24.50
N LEU A 179 -7.29 2.36 25.01
CA LEU A 179 -7.32 3.19 26.21
C LEU A 179 -6.89 2.42 27.47
N LEU A 180 -7.49 1.26 27.71
CA LEU A 180 -7.20 0.46 28.91
C LEU A 180 -5.76 -0.07 28.88
N ALA A 181 -5.29 -0.57 27.74
CA ALA A 181 -3.93 -1.05 27.53
C ALA A 181 -2.90 0.06 27.71
N THR A 182 -3.19 1.30 27.27
CA THR A 182 -2.31 2.46 27.54
C THR A 182 -2.16 2.70 29.04
N PHE A 183 -3.25 2.65 29.80
CA PHE A 183 -3.18 2.76 31.26
C PHE A 183 -2.36 1.62 31.90
N LEU A 184 -2.59 0.38 31.47
CA LEU A 184 -1.85 -0.78 31.98
C LEU A 184 -0.36 -0.74 31.61
N ALA A 185 -0.03 -0.35 30.38
CA ALA A 185 1.34 -0.22 29.89
C ALA A 185 2.09 0.90 30.62
N ALA A 186 1.47 2.08 30.78
CA ALA A 186 2.03 3.16 31.58
C ALA A 186 2.26 2.70 33.04
N THR A 187 1.34 1.91 33.60
CA THR A 187 1.51 1.32 34.94
C THR A 187 2.66 0.31 34.98
N ALA A 188 2.79 -0.55 33.97
CA ALA A 188 3.88 -1.52 33.86
C ALA A 188 5.25 -0.83 33.76
N VAL A 189 5.37 0.21 32.93
CA VAL A 189 6.58 1.04 32.81
C VAL A 189 6.95 1.65 34.16
N ARG A 190 5.96 2.16 34.93
CA ARG A 190 6.22 2.71 36.27
C ARG A 190 6.72 1.65 37.25
N VAL A 191 6.13 0.46 37.23
CA VAL A 191 6.58 -0.65 38.08
C VAL A 191 7.98 -1.09 37.67
N ALA A 192 8.27 -1.18 36.37
CA ALA A 192 9.59 -1.51 35.85
C ALA A 192 10.65 -0.49 36.28
N LEU A 193 10.37 0.81 36.13
CA LEU A 193 11.23 1.89 36.63
C LEU A 193 11.45 1.79 38.14
N SER A 194 10.41 1.41 38.89
CA SER A 194 10.51 1.19 40.33
C SER A 194 11.38 -0.01 40.70
N ILE A 195 11.31 -1.11 39.93
CA ILE A 195 12.20 -2.27 40.09
C ILE A 195 13.65 -1.87 39.80
N ALA A 196 13.89 -1.18 38.68
CA ALA A 196 15.23 -0.70 38.31
C ALA A 196 15.82 0.20 39.40
N THR A 197 14.99 1.09 39.95
CA THR A 197 15.36 1.95 41.09
C THR A 197 15.76 1.11 42.31
N GLU A 198 15.00 0.08 42.68
CA GLU A 198 15.30 -0.78 43.84
C GLU A 198 16.52 -1.68 43.65
N LEU A 199 16.81 -2.10 42.40
CA LEU A 199 18.02 -2.88 42.08
C LEU A 199 19.31 -2.07 42.25
N MET A 200 19.23 -0.75 42.09
CA MET A 200 20.35 0.20 42.26
C MET A 200 20.58 0.59 43.73
N VAL A 201 19.65 0.29 44.66
CA VAL A 201 19.80 0.61 46.09
C VAL A 201 20.69 -0.42 46.81
N GLN A 202 21.49 0.05 47.78
CA GLN A 202 22.51 -0.74 48.49
C GLN A 202 21.94 -1.88 49.37
N ARG A 203 20.69 -1.76 49.86
CA ARG A 203 19.95 -2.85 50.53
C ARG A 203 18.79 -3.29 49.64
N ARG A 204 18.92 -4.47 49.02
CA ARG A 204 17.92 -5.03 48.11
C ARG A 204 16.89 -5.84 48.89
N ASP A 205 15.62 -5.47 48.74
CA ASP A 205 14.50 -6.28 49.24
C ASP A 205 13.97 -7.16 48.10
N ILE A 206 14.53 -8.36 48.02
CA ILE A 206 14.26 -9.32 46.93
C ILE A 206 12.78 -9.69 46.87
N LEU A 207 12.07 -9.71 48.01
CA LEU A 207 10.65 -10.07 48.06
C LEU A 207 9.77 -9.00 47.39
N ILE A 208 10.08 -7.70 47.55
CA ILE A 208 9.35 -6.64 46.84
C ILE A 208 9.56 -6.76 45.34
N ILE A 209 10.83 -6.95 44.94
CA ILE A 209 11.20 -7.04 43.54
C ILE A 209 10.44 -8.20 42.91
N PHE A 210 10.41 -9.37 43.56
CA PHE A 210 9.67 -10.53 43.08
C PHE A 210 8.15 -10.28 42.97
N ALA A 211 7.54 -9.65 43.97
CA ALA A 211 6.12 -9.29 43.90
C ALA A 211 5.80 -8.32 42.75
N LYS A 212 6.68 -7.34 42.49
CA LYS A 212 6.54 -6.40 41.37
C LYS A 212 6.75 -7.06 40.02
N VAL A 213 7.67 -8.03 39.91
CA VAL A 213 7.83 -8.84 38.70
C VAL A 213 6.56 -9.63 38.40
N LEU A 214 5.96 -10.30 39.41
CA LEU A 214 4.67 -10.97 39.25
C LEU A 214 3.54 -10.02 38.87
N MET A 215 3.54 -8.79 39.42
CA MET A 215 2.58 -7.75 39.03
C MET A 215 2.75 -7.32 37.57
N ILE A 216 3.98 -7.14 37.08
CA ILE A 216 4.23 -6.89 35.64
C ILE A 216 3.73 -8.08 34.81
N GLY A 217 4.00 -9.31 35.23
CA GLY A 217 3.48 -10.52 34.59
C GLY A 217 1.94 -10.52 34.51
N ALA A 218 1.26 -10.15 35.60
CA ALA A 218 -0.20 -10.01 35.61
C ALA A 218 -0.69 -8.91 34.66
N LEU A 219 -0.02 -7.76 34.59
CA LEU A 219 -0.37 -6.69 33.64
C LEU A 219 -0.18 -7.14 32.19
N ALA A 220 0.92 -7.84 31.88
CA ALA A 220 1.18 -8.38 30.55
C ALA A 220 0.13 -9.42 30.14
N LEU A 221 -0.17 -10.38 31.02
CA LEU A 221 -1.22 -11.38 30.79
C LEU A 221 -2.61 -10.75 30.64
N GLY A 222 -2.90 -9.69 31.41
CA GLY A 222 -4.14 -8.92 31.27
C GLY A 222 -4.26 -8.28 29.88
N ILE A 223 -3.17 -7.69 29.37
CA ILE A 223 -3.13 -7.17 27.99
C ILE A 223 -3.34 -8.29 26.97
N SER A 224 -2.70 -9.45 27.15
CA SER A 224 -2.90 -10.61 26.26
C SER A 224 -4.34 -11.11 26.25
N ILE A 225 -5.00 -11.18 27.41
CA ILE A 225 -6.41 -11.61 27.52
C ILE A 225 -7.37 -10.61 26.86
N MET A 226 -7.09 -9.31 26.94
CA MET A 226 -7.88 -8.31 26.19
C MET A 226 -7.74 -8.46 24.67
N GLY A 227 -6.68 -9.11 24.17
CA GLY A 227 -6.52 -9.41 22.75
C GLY A 227 -7.35 -10.59 22.25
N VAL A 228 -7.97 -11.37 23.15
CA VAL A 228 -8.69 -12.63 22.80
C VAL A 228 -9.75 -12.47 21.71
N PRO A 229 -10.57 -11.39 21.68
CA PRO A 229 -11.52 -11.17 20.59
C PRO A 229 -10.91 -11.14 19.19
N THR A 230 -9.61 -10.88 19.07
CA THR A 230 -8.90 -10.81 17.78
C THR A 230 -8.14 -12.08 17.43
N TRP A 231 -8.17 -13.12 18.27
CA TRP A 231 -7.43 -14.35 18.00
C TRP A 231 -8.08 -15.20 16.91
N THR A 232 -7.26 -15.92 16.16
CA THR A 232 -7.71 -17.05 15.35
C THR A 232 -8.08 -18.22 16.27
N VAL A 233 -9.11 -18.98 15.91
CA VAL A 233 -9.64 -20.05 16.75
C VAL A 233 -9.55 -21.39 16.02
N ASN A 234 -8.73 -22.28 16.56
CA ASN A 234 -8.65 -23.71 16.23
C ASN A 234 -9.18 -24.59 17.37
N ALA A 235 -9.11 -25.91 17.21
CA ALA A 235 -9.62 -26.86 18.20
C ALA A 235 -8.96 -26.76 19.61
N GLY A 236 -7.77 -26.16 19.72
CA GLY A 236 -6.99 -26.07 20.96
C GLY A 236 -7.01 -24.69 21.61
N THR A 237 -7.59 -23.68 20.97
CA THR A 237 -7.48 -22.26 21.39
C THR A 237 -8.15 -22.00 22.75
N TRP A 238 -9.26 -22.67 23.05
CA TRP A 238 -9.93 -22.57 24.35
C TRP A 238 -9.03 -22.97 25.53
N MET A 239 -8.13 -23.94 25.34
CA MET A 239 -7.15 -24.35 26.36
C MET A 239 -6.10 -23.27 26.59
N THR A 240 -5.63 -22.62 25.52
CA THR A 240 -4.70 -21.49 25.64
C THR A 240 -5.34 -20.37 26.43
N TYR A 241 -6.59 -20.05 26.09
CA TYR A 241 -7.32 -18.99 26.76
C TYR A 241 -7.50 -19.29 28.26
N LEU A 242 -7.89 -20.52 28.61
CA LEU A 242 -8.01 -20.96 29.99
C LEU A 242 -6.66 -20.94 30.72
N ALA A 243 -5.57 -21.32 30.06
CA ALA A 243 -4.22 -21.25 30.61
C ALA A 243 -3.82 -19.80 30.94
N TYR A 244 -4.11 -18.83 30.08
CA TYR A 244 -3.87 -17.42 30.34
C TYR A 244 -4.66 -16.89 31.54
N ILE A 245 -5.93 -17.27 31.68
CA ILE A 245 -6.77 -16.89 32.83
C ILE A 245 -6.18 -17.46 34.14
N VAL A 246 -5.80 -18.73 34.15
CA VAL A 246 -5.19 -19.39 35.31
C VAL A 246 -3.82 -18.78 35.66
N ALA A 247 -3.01 -18.44 34.64
CA ALA A 247 -1.74 -17.77 34.82
C ALA A 247 -1.89 -16.36 35.41
N LEU A 248 -2.88 -15.59 34.94
CA LEU A 248 -3.20 -14.27 35.47
C LEU A 248 -3.59 -14.36 36.95
N ALA A 249 -4.51 -15.26 37.29
CA ALA A 249 -4.94 -15.49 38.67
C ALA A 249 -3.75 -15.91 39.56
N SER A 250 -2.86 -16.77 39.05
CA SER A 250 -1.66 -17.22 39.75
C SER A 250 -0.66 -16.09 40.00
N CYS A 251 -0.44 -15.21 39.03
CA CYS A 251 0.46 -14.06 39.18
C CYS A 251 -0.06 -13.07 40.22
N ILE A 252 -1.37 -12.76 40.18
CA ILE A 252 -2.02 -11.86 41.14
C ILE A 252 -1.95 -12.46 42.55
N MET A 253 -2.35 -13.71 42.71
CA MET A 253 -2.31 -14.40 44.00
C MET A 253 -0.88 -14.52 44.53
N GLY A 254 0.08 -14.86 43.66
CA GLY A 254 1.50 -14.92 44.00
C GLY A 254 2.05 -13.58 44.50
N ALA A 255 1.73 -12.47 43.83
CA ALA A 255 2.14 -11.13 44.25
C ALA A 255 1.58 -10.77 45.63
N ILE A 256 0.28 -11.03 45.87
CA ILE A 256 -0.39 -10.78 47.17
C ILE A 256 0.26 -11.61 48.27
N LEU A 257 0.50 -12.89 48.01
CA LEU A 257 1.09 -13.82 48.96
C LEU A 257 2.53 -13.42 49.35
N VAL A 258 3.35 -12.98 48.38
CA VAL A 258 4.72 -12.51 48.62
C VAL A 258 4.72 -11.21 49.45
N LEU A 259 3.81 -10.28 49.16
CA LEU A 259 3.66 -9.06 49.94
C LEU A 259 3.18 -9.35 51.38
N ALA A 260 2.20 -10.23 51.54
CA ALA A 260 1.74 -10.69 52.85
C ALA A 260 2.89 -11.32 53.64
N PHE A 261 3.69 -12.18 53.02
CA PHE A 261 4.85 -12.79 53.64
C PHE A 261 5.89 -11.75 54.09
N ARG A 262 6.18 -10.74 53.25
CA ARG A 262 7.11 -9.67 53.59
C ARG A 262 6.67 -8.89 54.84
N VAL A 263 5.38 -8.54 54.93
CA VAL A 263 4.81 -7.83 56.10
C VAL A 263 4.99 -8.63 57.39
N HIS A 264 4.87 -9.96 57.32
CA HIS A 264 4.93 -10.82 58.50
C HIS A 264 6.36 -11.25 58.88
N SER A 265 7.31 -11.26 57.94
CA SER A 265 8.69 -11.75 58.16
C SER A 265 9.69 -10.66 58.59
N GLY A 266 9.45 -9.39 58.27
CA GLY A 266 10.50 -8.36 58.31
C GLY A 266 10.82 -7.70 59.65
N ASP A 267 9.87 -7.60 60.60
CA ASP A 267 10.09 -6.77 61.80
C ASP A 267 9.31 -7.22 63.05
N VAL A 268 8.18 -7.90 62.87
CA VAL A 268 7.30 -8.30 63.99
C VAL A 268 7.82 -9.55 64.69
N GLN A 269 8.27 -10.58 63.96
CA GLN A 269 8.76 -11.81 64.60
C GLN A 269 10.07 -11.62 65.36
N THR A 270 11.00 -10.81 64.85
CA THR A 270 12.26 -10.48 65.53
C THR A 270 12.00 -9.66 66.80
N ARG A 271 11.11 -8.67 66.73
CA ARG A 271 10.68 -7.87 67.90
C ARG A 271 9.93 -8.70 68.93
N VAL A 272 9.01 -9.57 68.51
CA VAL A 272 8.27 -10.48 69.41
C VAL A 272 9.22 -11.51 70.04
N ARG A 273 10.18 -12.07 69.29
CA ARG A 273 11.21 -12.95 69.87
C ARG A 273 12.09 -12.21 70.88
N GLY A 274 12.52 -10.99 70.57
CA GLY A 274 13.29 -10.16 71.48
C GLY A 274 12.52 -9.84 72.77
N LYS A 275 11.24 -9.44 72.65
CA LYS A 275 10.39 -9.13 73.79
C LYS A 275 10.05 -10.38 74.63
N ILE A 276 9.85 -11.54 74.00
CA ILE A 276 9.69 -12.83 74.72
C ILE A 276 10.96 -13.17 75.50
N ALA A 277 12.14 -13.06 74.88
CA ALA A 277 13.40 -13.34 75.55
C ALA A 277 13.64 -12.41 76.74
N GLN A 278 13.35 -11.11 76.58
CA GLN A 278 13.42 -10.13 77.67
C GLN A 278 12.46 -10.47 78.83
N LEU A 279 11.19 -10.77 78.52
CA LEU A 279 10.20 -11.12 79.55
C LEU A 279 10.51 -12.46 80.25
N GLU A 280 11.15 -13.41 79.58
CA GLU A 280 11.63 -14.66 80.20
C GLU A 280 12.78 -14.41 81.18
N GLU A 281 13.70 -13.50 80.85
CA GLU A 281 14.81 -13.08 81.71
C GLU A 281 14.29 -12.32 82.95
N ASP A 282 13.34 -11.40 82.78
CA ASP A 282 12.71 -10.66 83.88
C ASP A 282 11.96 -11.60 84.84
N LEU A 283 11.29 -12.64 84.33
CA LEU A 283 10.61 -13.64 85.16
C LEU A 283 11.60 -14.49 85.98
N ALA A 284 12.74 -14.86 85.39
CA ALA A 284 13.81 -15.58 86.09
C ALA A 284 14.45 -14.71 87.18
N ARG A 285 14.68 -13.41 86.88
CA ARG A 285 15.18 -12.43 87.86
C ARG A 285 14.22 -12.27 89.05
N MET A 286 12.92 -12.12 88.81
CA MET A 286 11.92 -12.00 89.90
C MET A 286 11.81 -13.27 90.76
N GLN A 287 12.01 -14.46 90.18
CA GLN A 287 12.11 -15.69 90.98
C GLN A 287 13.32 -15.67 91.92
N GLY A 288 14.45 -15.11 91.47
CA GLY A 288 15.62 -14.86 92.32
C GLY A 288 15.34 -13.86 93.44
N GLU A 289 14.67 -12.74 93.13
CA GLU A 289 14.31 -11.71 94.13
C GLU A 289 13.29 -12.21 95.17
N LEU A 290 12.36 -13.10 94.79
CA LEU A 290 11.44 -13.76 95.72
C LEU A 290 12.17 -14.75 96.65
N LEU A 291 13.17 -15.46 96.14
CA LEU A 291 14.00 -16.35 96.95
C LEU A 291 14.89 -15.57 97.92
N SER A 292 15.46 -14.45 97.49
CA SER A 292 16.25 -13.58 98.38
C SER A 292 15.38 -12.92 99.45
N LEU A 293 14.19 -12.42 99.10
CA LEU A 293 13.23 -11.87 100.07
C LEU A 293 12.78 -12.90 101.10
N ARG A 294 12.60 -14.16 100.68
CA ARG A 294 12.30 -15.26 101.59
C ARG A 294 13.46 -15.51 102.56
N GLN A 295 14.70 -15.48 102.09
CA GLN A 295 15.88 -15.60 102.96
C GLN A 295 16.04 -14.39 103.90
N GLU A 296 15.76 -13.17 103.44
CA GLU A 296 15.76 -11.96 104.27
C GLU A 296 14.69 -12.03 105.37
N TYR A 297 13.51 -12.55 105.07
CA TYR A 297 12.48 -12.83 106.08
C TYR A 297 12.87 -13.94 107.06
N GLU A 298 13.40 -15.07 106.58
CA GLU A 298 13.84 -16.19 107.42
C GLU A 298 15.04 -15.81 108.33
N SER A 299 15.85 -14.81 107.93
CA SER A 299 16.93 -14.23 108.74
C SER A 299 16.49 -13.16 109.75
N GLY A 300 15.20 -12.80 109.77
CA GLY A 300 14.60 -11.88 110.75
C GLY A 300 14.86 -10.38 110.49
N THR A 301 15.36 -10.02 109.30
CA THR A 301 15.73 -8.62 108.97
C THR A 301 14.54 -7.77 108.52
N ILE A 302 13.40 -8.37 108.18
CA ILE A 302 12.21 -7.68 107.65
C ILE A 302 10.98 -8.08 108.48
N THR A 303 10.13 -7.11 108.82
CA THR A 303 8.87 -7.33 109.55
C THR A 303 7.81 -8.02 108.68
N VAL A 304 6.91 -8.78 109.31
CA VAL A 304 5.89 -9.62 108.63
C VAL A 304 5.02 -8.83 107.65
N ASP A 305 4.65 -7.59 108.02
CA ASP A 305 3.81 -6.75 107.16
C ASP A 305 4.56 -6.24 105.93
N ASP A 306 5.85 -5.93 106.06
CA ASP A 306 6.66 -5.43 104.93
C ASP A 306 7.07 -6.58 103.98
N TYR A 307 7.31 -7.79 104.51
CA TYR A 307 7.46 -9.00 103.71
C TYR A 307 6.19 -9.33 102.92
N ARG A 308 5.01 -9.31 103.57
CA ARG A 308 3.73 -9.54 102.89
C ARG A 308 3.47 -8.52 101.80
N ARG A 309 3.77 -7.24 102.04
CA ARG A 309 3.58 -6.18 101.06
C ARG A 309 4.47 -6.38 99.82
N ARG A 310 5.78 -6.62 100.02
CA ARG A 310 6.74 -6.80 98.91
C ARG A 310 6.51 -8.09 98.13
N VAL A 311 6.19 -9.19 98.82
CA VAL A 311 5.83 -10.46 98.17
C VAL A 311 4.55 -10.29 97.36
N ASN A 312 3.53 -9.60 97.88
CA ASN A 312 2.31 -9.35 97.12
C ASN A 312 2.57 -8.51 95.87
N MET A 313 3.38 -7.43 95.96
CA MET A 313 3.74 -6.61 94.81
C MET A 313 4.53 -7.42 93.75
N LEU A 314 5.52 -8.21 94.16
CA LEU A 314 6.28 -9.06 93.23
C LEU A 314 5.45 -10.22 92.66
N MET A 315 4.50 -10.76 93.42
CA MET A 315 3.58 -11.78 92.92
C MET A 315 2.59 -11.20 91.91
N GLU A 316 2.13 -9.96 92.13
CA GLU A 316 1.27 -9.23 91.19
C GLU A 316 2.02 -8.93 89.90
N ASP A 317 3.24 -8.38 89.98
CA ASP A 317 4.10 -8.12 88.82
C ASP A 317 4.46 -9.40 88.07
N ARG A 318 4.80 -10.48 88.78
CA ARG A 318 5.03 -11.80 88.18
C ARG A 318 3.79 -12.31 87.45
N SER A 319 2.60 -12.10 88.00
CA SER A 319 1.35 -12.53 87.37
C SER A 319 1.06 -11.74 86.09
N ASN A 320 1.34 -10.44 86.08
CA ASN A 320 1.18 -9.57 84.92
C ASN A 320 2.18 -9.93 83.82
N ILE A 321 3.47 -10.10 84.16
CA ILE A 321 4.53 -10.50 83.23
C ILE A 321 4.25 -11.91 82.66
N ALA A 322 3.85 -12.87 83.51
CA ALA A 322 3.49 -14.21 83.06
C ALA A 322 2.25 -14.20 82.14
N GLY A 323 1.28 -13.33 82.42
CA GLY A 323 0.11 -13.09 81.57
C GLY A 323 0.49 -12.53 80.20
N GLU A 324 1.35 -11.51 80.15
CA GLU A 324 1.83 -10.90 78.90
C GLU A 324 2.72 -11.87 78.10
N LEU A 325 3.59 -12.65 78.77
CA LEU A 325 4.40 -13.69 78.15
C LEU A 325 3.52 -14.81 77.56
N ARG A 326 2.47 -15.24 78.27
CA ARG A 326 1.52 -16.25 77.77
C ARG A 326 0.77 -15.71 76.55
N ARG A 327 0.32 -14.45 76.60
CA ARG A 327 -0.32 -13.78 75.46
C ARG A 327 0.61 -13.73 74.24
N LEU A 328 1.86 -13.30 74.40
CA LEU A 328 2.84 -13.19 73.31
C LEU A 328 3.29 -14.55 72.77
N LYS A 329 3.42 -15.57 73.63
CA LYS A 329 3.67 -16.97 73.19
C LYS A 329 2.48 -17.55 72.41
N VAL A 330 1.24 -17.22 72.80
CA VAL A 330 0.04 -17.61 72.08
C VAL A 330 -0.08 -16.85 70.75
N GLU A 331 0.26 -15.57 70.70
CA GLU A 331 0.28 -14.77 69.47
C GLU A 331 1.33 -15.30 68.47
N ARG A 332 2.45 -15.86 68.97
CA ARG A 332 3.41 -16.64 68.18
C ARG A 332 2.86 -17.98 67.66
N LEU A 333 1.84 -18.56 68.30
CA LEU A 333 1.21 -19.85 67.96
C LEU A 333 0.05 -19.72 66.96
N ILE A 334 -0.41 -18.51 66.63
CA ILE A 334 -1.47 -18.29 65.62
C ILE A 334 -0.93 -18.65 64.22
N PRO A 335 -1.51 -19.64 63.52
CA PRO A 335 -0.92 -20.24 62.33
C PRO A 335 -1.30 -19.50 61.05
N ILE A 336 -1.00 -18.20 60.95
CA ILE A 336 -1.06 -17.48 59.65
C ILE A 336 0.35 -17.31 59.04
N GLY A 337 1.37 -17.89 59.68
CA GLY A 337 2.74 -18.02 59.15
C GLY A 337 3.19 -19.48 59.08
N GLY A 338 2.69 -20.24 58.10
CA GLY A 338 3.21 -21.58 57.82
C GLY A 338 4.67 -21.54 57.35
N SER A 339 5.47 -22.54 57.72
CA SER A 339 6.90 -22.66 57.37
C SER A 339 7.19 -22.33 55.89
N PRO A 340 8.38 -21.77 55.55
CA PRO A 340 8.79 -21.47 54.17
C PRO A 340 8.55 -22.62 53.18
N ARG A 341 8.62 -23.86 53.66
CA ARG A 341 8.36 -25.08 52.88
C ARG A 341 6.92 -25.21 52.39
N LYS A 342 5.90 -24.88 53.20
CA LYS A 342 4.48 -24.99 52.80
C LYS A 342 4.11 -23.92 51.77
N PHE A 343 4.68 -22.72 51.92
CA PHE A 343 4.52 -21.63 50.97
C PHE A 343 5.27 -21.91 49.66
N GLY A 344 6.49 -22.43 49.75
CA GLY A 344 7.25 -22.92 48.59
C GLY A 344 6.51 -24.03 47.83
N VAL A 345 5.83 -24.94 48.54
CA VAL A 345 5.00 -25.99 47.91
C VAL A 345 3.76 -25.42 47.22
N LEU A 346 3.06 -24.44 47.81
CA LEU A 346 1.92 -23.79 47.16
C LEU A 346 2.35 -23.00 45.92
N ALA A 347 3.45 -22.24 46.01
CA ALA A 347 4.02 -21.52 44.88
C ALA A 347 4.49 -22.48 43.78
N LEU A 348 5.14 -23.59 44.15
CA LEU A 348 5.52 -24.65 43.22
C LEU A 348 4.30 -25.29 42.55
N ALA A 349 3.22 -25.55 43.30
CA ALA A 349 1.99 -26.11 42.74
C ALA A 349 1.32 -25.16 41.73
N LEU A 350 1.27 -23.85 42.02
CA LEU A 350 0.76 -22.85 41.08
C LEU A 350 1.64 -22.76 39.83
N VAL A 351 2.97 -22.76 39.98
CA VAL A 351 3.90 -22.79 38.84
C VAL A 351 3.72 -24.05 38.01
N VAL A 352 3.58 -25.22 38.64
CA VAL A 352 3.32 -26.49 37.95
C VAL A 352 2.01 -26.42 37.17
N ILE A 353 0.91 -25.90 37.74
CA ILE A 353 -0.36 -25.76 37.01
C ILE A 353 -0.22 -24.82 35.81
N VAL A 354 0.43 -23.67 35.99
CA VAL A 354 0.67 -22.69 34.92
C VAL A 354 1.56 -23.23 33.81
N VAL A 355 2.51 -24.12 34.12
CA VAL A 355 3.40 -24.76 33.13
C VAL A 355 2.75 -25.98 32.47
N MET A 356 1.98 -26.78 33.21
CA MET A 356 1.38 -28.01 32.70
C MET A 356 0.24 -27.77 31.71
N LEU A 357 -0.54 -26.70 31.86
CA LEU A 357 -1.65 -26.41 30.94
C LEU A 357 -1.16 -26.09 29.51
N PRO A 358 -0.23 -25.15 29.28
CA PRO A 358 0.38 -24.93 27.96
C PRO A 358 1.11 -26.17 27.43
N ALA A 359 1.81 -26.91 28.30
CA ALA A 359 2.48 -28.15 27.90
C ALA A 359 1.46 -29.18 27.38
N THR A 360 0.37 -29.39 28.09
CA THR A 360 -0.69 -30.33 27.68
C THR A 360 -1.31 -29.93 26.36
N GLN A 361 -1.55 -28.63 26.14
CA GLN A 361 -2.03 -28.13 24.87
C GLN A 361 -1.04 -28.40 23.73
N ALA A 362 0.24 -28.05 23.92
CA ALA A 362 1.28 -28.23 22.91
C ALA A 362 1.44 -29.72 22.52
N PHE A 363 1.46 -30.61 23.52
CA PHE A 363 1.64 -32.05 23.29
C PHE A 363 0.40 -32.74 22.72
N TYR A 364 -0.80 -32.45 23.23
CA TYR A 364 -2.00 -33.17 22.79
C TYR A 364 -2.58 -32.60 21.50
N TYR A 365 -2.84 -31.30 21.45
CA TYR A 365 -3.46 -30.65 20.29
C TYR A 365 -2.42 -30.27 19.24
N GLY A 366 -1.31 -29.67 19.64
CA GLY A 366 -0.29 -29.20 18.68
C GLY A 366 0.28 -30.32 17.81
N ILE A 367 0.66 -31.44 18.42
CA ILE A 367 1.19 -32.60 17.67
C ILE A 367 0.13 -33.17 16.72
N GLN A 368 -1.11 -33.39 17.19
CA GLN A 368 -2.16 -33.98 16.36
C GLN A 368 -2.60 -33.04 15.23
N MET A 369 -2.61 -31.73 15.46
CA MET A 369 -2.87 -30.71 14.44
C MET A 369 -1.78 -30.68 13.37
N SER A 370 -0.54 -31.08 13.67
CA SER A 370 0.52 -31.21 12.66
C SER A 370 0.50 -32.55 11.91
N GLY A 371 -0.26 -33.53 12.41
CA GLY A 371 -0.32 -34.91 11.90
C GLY A 371 -1.66 -35.23 11.25
N ASP A 372 -2.32 -36.27 11.76
CA ASP A 372 -3.53 -36.88 11.17
C ASP A 372 -4.79 -36.01 11.31
N ARG A 373 -4.84 -35.12 12.32
CA ARG A 373 -6.01 -34.26 12.60
C ARG A 373 -5.87 -32.85 12.04
N TYR A 374 -4.86 -32.57 11.21
CA TYR A 374 -4.65 -31.25 10.61
C TYR A 374 -5.91 -30.70 9.94
N ILE A 375 -6.56 -31.51 9.09
CA ILE A 375 -7.74 -31.09 8.33
C ILE A 375 -8.90 -30.74 9.26
N ASP A 376 -9.27 -31.67 10.13
CA ASP A 376 -10.41 -31.50 11.03
C ASP A 376 -10.20 -30.36 12.04
N TRP A 377 -9.01 -30.25 12.63
CA TRP A 377 -8.78 -29.42 13.82
C TRP A 377 -8.14 -28.07 13.55
N LYS A 378 -7.39 -27.96 12.46
CA LYS A 378 -6.75 -26.71 12.04
C LYS A 378 -7.39 -26.17 10.77
N PHE A 379 -7.44 -26.94 9.68
CA PHE A 379 -7.95 -26.41 8.41
C PHE A 379 -9.43 -25.99 8.50
N ASN A 380 -10.31 -26.91 8.87
CA ASN A 380 -11.77 -26.67 8.91
C ASN A 380 -12.17 -25.61 9.95
N TYR A 381 -11.46 -25.52 11.08
CA TYR A 381 -11.79 -24.59 12.16
C TYR A 381 -11.07 -23.26 12.10
N GLU A 382 -9.88 -23.16 11.53
CA GLU A 382 -9.08 -21.94 11.51
C GLU A 382 -8.90 -21.46 10.06
N THR A 383 -8.23 -22.26 9.24
CA THR A 383 -7.82 -21.86 7.89
C THR A 383 -8.99 -21.57 6.95
N THR A 384 -10.09 -22.32 6.99
CA THR A 384 -11.27 -22.02 6.15
C THR A 384 -11.84 -20.62 6.44
N LYS A 385 -11.89 -20.21 7.71
CA LYS A 385 -12.29 -18.85 8.09
C LYS A 385 -11.25 -17.82 7.66
N GLU A 386 -9.96 -18.12 7.82
CA GLU A 386 -8.89 -17.24 7.33
C GLU A 386 -9.02 -17.01 5.82
N ILE A 387 -9.31 -18.05 5.04
CA ILE A 387 -9.51 -17.92 3.60
C ILE A 387 -10.73 -17.06 3.29
N GLU A 388 -11.89 -17.32 3.89
CA GLU A 388 -13.09 -16.52 3.65
C GLU A 388 -12.94 -15.05 4.07
N ILE A 389 -12.34 -14.78 5.22
CA ILE A 389 -12.16 -13.41 5.74
C ILE A 389 -11.05 -12.67 5.00
N THR A 390 -9.96 -13.34 4.62
CA THR A 390 -8.87 -12.71 3.85
C THR A 390 -9.33 -12.40 2.43
N THR A 391 -10.03 -13.32 1.75
CA THR A 391 -10.61 -13.05 0.42
C THR A 391 -11.69 -11.97 0.46
N TRP A 392 -12.47 -11.90 1.55
CA TRP A 392 -13.36 -10.77 1.84
C TRP A 392 -12.61 -9.46 2.00
N ALA A 393 -11.61 -9.43 2.89
CA ALA A 393 -10.83 -8.23 3.17
C ALA A 393 -10.16 -7.71 1.89
N ALA A 394 -9.51 -8.58 1.12
CA ALA A 394 -8.86 -8.22 -0.13
C ALA A 394 -9.84 -7.83 -1.27
N GLY A 395 -11.13 -8.13 -1.14
CA GLY A 395 -12.13 -7.75 -2.16
C GLY A 395 -12.21 -8.68 -3.37
N ILE A 396 -11.69 -9.90 -3.24
CA ILE A 396 -11.62 -10.90 -4.32
C ILE A 396 -12.63 -12.04 -4.17
N GLN A 397 -13.67 -11.88 -3.33
CA GLN A 397 -14.72 -12.91 -3.16
C GLN A 397 -15.48 -13.23 -4.45
N GLY A 398 -15.57 -12.25 -5.35
CA GLY A 398 -16.21 -12.41 -6.66
C GLY A 398 -15.33 -13.04 -7.73
N LEU A 399 -14.12 -13.53 -7.37
CA LEU A 399 -13.22 -14.20 -8.30
C LEU A 399 -13.93 -15.37 -8.99
N THR A 400 -14.07 -15.29 -10.31
CA THR A 400 -14.57 -16.41 -11.12
C THR A 400 -13.41 -17.19 -11.71
N THR A 401 -13.47 -18.51 -11.61
CA THR A 401 -12.49 -19.41 -12.24
C THR A 401 -13.09 -19.99 -13.51
N GLU A 402 -12.42 -19.73 -14.62
CA GLU A 402 -12.73 -20.22 -15.97
C GLU A 402 -11.51 -20.98 -16.50
N THR A 403 -11.68 -21.72 -17.60
CA THR A 403 -10.58 -22.44 -18.24
C THR A 403 -9.91 -21.56 -19.31
N LEU A 404 -8.63 -21.80 -19.62
CA LEU A 404 -7.96 -21.11 -20.72
C LEU A 404 -8.67 -21.30 -22.07
N GLN A 405 -9.42 -22.40 -22.25
CA GLN A 405 -10.25 -22.60 -23.44
C GLN A 405 -11.44 -21.64 -23.48
N ASP A 406 -12.00 -21.25 -22.33
CA ASP A 406 -13.11 -20.31 -22.25
C ASP A 406 -12.72 -18.91 -22.75
N LEU A 407 -11.45 -18.52 -22.58
CA LEU A 407 -10.89 -17.29 -23.13
C LEU A 407 -10.97 -17.26 -24.68
N THR A 408 -10.92 -18.45 -25.30
CA THR A 408 -10.93 -18.63 -26.75
C THR A 408 -12.31 -18.89 -27.37
N LEU A 409 -13.36 -19.00 -26.55
CA LEU A 409 -14.72 -19.29 -27.03
C LEU A 409 -15.25 -18.19 -27.95
N ASN A 410 -15.97 -18.59 -29.01
CA ASN A 410 -16.59 -17.70 -30.01
C ASN A 410 -15.62 -16.85 -30.87
N ALA A 411 -14.31 -17.10 -30.84
CA ALA A 411 -13.42 -16.47 -31.81
C ALA A 411 -13.59 -17.07 -33.22
N THR A 412 -13.76 -16.19 -34.21
CA THR A 412 -13.78 -16.55 -35.63
C THR A 412 -12.50 -16.02 -36.30
N PRO A 413 -11.84 -16.83 -37.16
CA PRO A 413 -10.62 -16.39 -37.86
C PRO A 413 -10.80 -15.12 -38.72
N GLN A 414 -12.03 -14.79 -39.14
CA GLN A 414 -12.29 -13.60 -39.96
C GLN A 414 -12.19 -12.27 -39.19
N GLY A 415 -12.34 -12.26 -37.86
CA GLY A 415 -12.22 -11.04 -37.05
C GLY A 415 -10.79 -10.72 -36.60
N GLU A 416 -9.84 -11.63 -36.81
CA GLU A 416 -8.55 -11.58 -36.12
C GLU A 416 -7.54 -10.63 -36.74
N VAL A 417 -7.66 -10.31 -38.04
CA VAL A 417 -6.66 -9.49 -38.71
C VAL A 417 -6.76 -8.01 -38.31
N GLU A 418 -7.96 -7.49 -38.12
CA GLU A 418 -8.20 -6.15 -37.55
C GLU A 418 -7.74 -6.06 -36.09
N TYR A 419 -7.77 -7.19 -35.37
CA TYR A 419 -7.28 -7.26 -33.99
C TYR A 419 -5.75 -7.28 -33.90
N LEU A 420 -5.05 -7.84 -34.91
CA LEU A 420 -3.59 -7.86 -34.89
C LEU A 420 -2.97 -6.45 -34.87
N THR A 421 -3.67 -5.44 -35.37
CA THR A 421 -3.21 -4.04 -35.31
C THR A 421 -3.46 -3.38 -33.95
N THR A 422 -4.19 -4.02 -33.03
CA THR A 422 -4.34 -3.55 -31.64
C THR A 422 -3.39 -4.25 -30.67
N VAL A 423 -2.64 -5.26 -31.14
CA VAL A 423 -1.66 -5.98 -30.33
C VAL A 423 -0.43 -5.10 -30.09
N ARG A 424 -0.13 -4.83 -28.83
CA ARG A 424 1.03 -3.99 -28.46
C ARG A 424 2.34 -4.60 -28.94
N GLN A 425 3.19 -3.77 -29.55
CA GLN A 425 4.54 -4.14 -29.96
C GLN A 425 5.61 -3.35 -29.23
N TRP A 426 5.32 -2.10 -28.85
CA TRP A 426 6.24 -1.23 -28.14
C TRP A 426 6.02 -1.30 -26.63
N ASP A 427 7.09 -1.57 -25.87
CA ASP A 427 7.06 -1.55 -24.40
C ASP A 427 7.36 -0.16 -23.85
N GLN A 428 7.21 -0.01 -22.53
CA GLN A 428 7.41 1.27 -21.83
C GLN A 428 8.83 1.80 -22.04
N ASP A 429 9.85 0.97 -21.80
CA ASP A 429 11.27 1.37 -21.89
C ASP A 429 11.67 1.82 -23.30
N ALA A 430 11.33 1.04 -24.34
CA ALA A 430 11.67 1.42 -25.71
C ALA A 430 10.92 2.70 -26.13
N SER A 431 9.66 2.85 -25.69
CA SER A 431 8.86 4.04 -25.98
C SER A 431 9.44 5.27 -25.28
N TYR A 432 9.80 5.16 -24.00
CA TYR A 432 10.47 6.21 -23.24
C TYR A 432 11.77 6.67 -23.92
N LEU A 433 12.64 5.73 -24.29
CA LEU A 433 13.92 6.05 -24.96
C LEU A 433 13.71 6.70 -26.34
N ARG A 434 12.70 6.27 -27.09
CA ARG A 434 12.36 6.86 -28.39
C ARG A 434 11.80 8.27 -28.24
N MET A 435 10.82 8.47 -27.35
CA MET A 435 10.19 9.78 -27.08
C MET A 435 11.17 10.79 -26.50
N LYS A 436 12.13 10.36 -25.67
CA LYS A 436 13.16 11.23 -25.08
C LYS A 436 13.98 11.99 -26.14
N ASN A 437 14.11 11.44 -27.34
CA ASN A 437 14.83 12.10 -28.43
C ASN A 437 14.06 13.24 -29.10
N GLN A 438 12.75 13.38 -28.83
CA GLN A 438 11.91 14.45 -29.36
C GLN A 438 11.97 15.73 -28.53
N ILE A 439 12.55 15.68 -27.33
CA ILE A 439 12.69 16.86 -26.49
C ILE A 439 13.80 17.76 -27.06
N GLY A 440 13.39 18.90 -27.61
CA GLY A 440 14.30 19.88 -28.25
C GLY A 440 14.99 20.84 -27.28
N THR A 441 14.71 20.76 -25.98
CA THR A 441 15.24 21.68 -24.96
C THR A 441 16.06 20.95 -23.90
N ASN A 442 17.01 21.66 -23.27
CA ASN A 442 17.91 21.06 -22.28
C ASN A 442 17.35 21.09 -20.85
N TRP A 443 16.26 21.82 -20.59
CA TRP A 443 15.71 22.05 -19.24
C TRP A 443 14.44 21.21 -18.95
N MET A 444 13.99 20.41 -19.92
CA MET A 444 12.88 19.46 -19.78
C MET A 444 13.38 18.03 -19.97
N GLN A 445 12.72 17.10 -19.31
CA GLN A 445 12.86 15.65 -19.50
C GLN A 445 11.49 14.99 -19.42
N LEU A 446 11.38 13.72 -19.84
CA LEU A 446 10.15 12.95 -19.62
C LEU A 446 10.03 12.59 -18.14
N ALA A 447 8.82 12.71 -17.59
CA ALA A 447 8.51 12.26 -16.22
C ALA A 447 8.47 10.72 -16.17
N ASP A 448 7.59 10.14 -16.97
CA ASP A 448 7.41 8.71 -17.20
C ASP A 448 6.78 8.52 -18.60
N SER A 449 6.40 7.30 -18.97
CA SER A 449 5.58 6.98 -20.13
C SER A 449 4.49 5.97 -19.76
N ASP A 450 3.23 6.42 -19.76
CA ASP A 450 2.09 5.61 -19.33
C ASP A 450 1.21 5.21 -20.51
N ILE A 451 0.60 4.03 -20.41
CA ILE A 451 -0.24 3.49 -21.49
C ILE A 451 -1.70 3.99 -21.43
N VAL A 452 -2.04 5.02 -22.19
CA VAL A 452 -3.40 5.58 -22.19
C VAL A 452 -4.26 4.91 -23.27
N PHE A 453 -5.48 4.54 -22.90
CA PHE A 453 -6.48 4.03 -23.83
C PHE A 453 -7.40 5.16 -24.25
N LEU A 454 -7.32 5.59 -25.50
CA LEU A 454 -8.09 6.72 -26.03
C LEU A 454 -8.67 6.35 -27.40
N LYS A 455 -9.97 6.60 -27.60
CA LYS A 455 -10.68 6.32 -28.87
C LYS A 455 -10.46 4.89 -29.37
N GLU A 456 -10.55 3.92 -28.47
CA GLU A 456 -10.39 2.48 -28.75
C GLU A 456 -8.99 2.04 -29.20
N HIS A 457 -7.97 2.88 -28.99
CA HIS A 457 -6.57 2.58 -29.32
C HIS A 457 -5.64 2.82 -28.12
N GLU A 458 -4.53 2.09 -28.09
CA GLU A 458 -3.47 2.23 -27.08
C GLU A 458 -2.40 3.24 -27.53
N TYR A 459 -2.02 4.14 -26.63
CA TYR A 459 -0.95 5.11 -26.84
C TYR A 459 -0.06 5.23 -25.60
N TRP A 460 1.24 5.38 -25.79
CA TRP A 460 2.16 5.78 -24.74
C TRP A 460 2.16 7.30 -24.62
N PHE A 461 1.74 7.81 -23.47
CA PHE A 461 1.76 9.23 -23.15
C PHE A 461 2.95 9.51 -22.24
N ALA A 462 3.84 10.39 -22.66
CA ALA A 462 5.00 10.76 -21.88
C ALA A 462 4.97 12.25 -21.52
N PRO A 463 4.44 12.60 -20.33
CA PRO A 463 4.43 13.97 -19.86
C PRO A 463 5.84 14.49 -19.58
N LEU A 464 5.99 15.81 -19.66
CA LEU A 464 7.26 16.49 -19.40
C LEU A 464 7.37 16.93 -17.95
N THR A 465 8.60 16.95 -17.45
CA THR A 465 8.98 17.45 -16.14
C THR A 465 10.27 18.27 -16.25
N LEU A 466 10.50 19.15 -15.27
CA LEU A 466 11.68 20.00 -15.25
C LEU A 466 12.93 19.19 -14.88
N ASP A 467 14.01 19.36 -15.66
CA ASP A 467 15.32 18.81 -15.34
C ASP A 467 16.18 19.83 -14.59
N TYR A 468 16.13 19.78 -13.27
CA TYR A 468 16.93 20.66 -12.42
C TYR A 468 18.43 20.33 -12.40
N ASN A 469 18.89 19.24 -13.03
CA ASN A 469 20.33 18.96 -13.12
C ASN A 469 21.01 19.82 -14.19
N THR A 470 20.26 20.25 -15.20
CA THR A 470 20.77 21.08 -16.30
C THR A 470 20.49 22.57 -16.09
N VAL A 471 19.49 22.90 -15.28
CA VAL A 471 19.14 24.27 -14.88
C VAL A 471 20.01 24.74 -13.70
N SER A 472 20.37 26.03 -13.67
CA SER A 472 21.12 26.58 -12.53
C SER A 472 20.30 26.55 -11.24
N THR A 473 20.91 26.06 -10.15
CA THR A 473 20.29 25.81 -8.84
C THR A 473 19.87 27.06 -8.05
N SER A 474 20.01 28.25 -8.65
CA SER A 474 19.61 29.50 -8.02
C SER A 474 18.11 29.54 -7.73
N PHE A 475 17.72 30.17 -6.63
CA PHE A 475 16.31 30.36 -6.27
C PHE A 475 15.45 30.91 -7.42
N ILE A 476 15.93 31.94 -8.12
CA ILE A 476 15.19 32.60 -9.21
C ILE A 476 14.85 31.61 -10.32
N ASN A 477 15.82 30.80 -10.76
CA ASN A 477 15.56 29.81 -11.80
C ASN A 477 14.55 28.76 -11.34
N HIS A 478 14.78 28.11 -10.20
CA HIS A 478 13.95 26.99 -9.74
C HIS A 478 12.55 27.40 -9.27
N ARG A 479 12.35 28.65 -8.85
CA ARG A 479 11.12 29.07 -8.16
C ARG A 479 10.34 30.15 -8.88
N LEU A 480 10.94 30.88 -9.84
CA LEU A 480 10.32 32.02 -10.52
C LEU A 480 10.33 31.94 -12.05
N ILE A 481 11.33 31.30 -12.65
CA ILE A 481 11.46 31.22 -14.12
C ILE A 481 10.95 29.87 -14.63
N TYR A 482 11.51 28.77 -14.13
CA TYR A 482 11.11 27.42 -14.52
C TYR A 482 9.94 26.96 -13.66
N THR A 483 8.77 27.52 -13.94
CA THR A 483 7.52 27.28 -13.19
C THR A 483 6.67 26.18 -13.79
N HIS A 484 6.78 25.88 -15.10
CA HIS A 484 5.99 24.87 -15.82
C HIS A 484 6.80 24.21 -16.94
N THR A 485 6.24 23.17 -17.54
CA THR A 485 6.76 22.53 -18.76
C THR A 485 5.78 22.66 -19.92
N GLU A 486 6.31 22.72 -21.13
CA GLU A 486 5.54 22.92 -22.36
C GLU A 486 5.51 21.64 -23.20
N GLY A 487 4.31 21.11 -23.46
CA GLY A 487 4.08 19.99 -24.37
C GLY A 487 3.87 18.63 -23.70
N LEU A 488 3.55 17.66 -24.55
CA LEU A 488 3.33 16.24 -24.24
C LEU A 488 3.82 15.44 -25.44
N VAL A 489 4.57 14.36 -25.21
CA VAL A 489 4.99 13.46 -26.30
C VAL A 489 4.08 12.23 -26.27
N VAL A 490 3.52 11.87 -27.42
CA VAL A 490 2.63 10.70 -27.55
C VAL A 490 3.16 9.79 -28.65
N GLN A 491 3.19 8.49 -28.37
CA GLN A 491 3.61 7.46 -29.30
C GLN A 491 2.53 6.37 -29.41
N ASP A 492 2.27 5.90 -30.62
CA ASP A 492 1.39 4.76 -30.87
C ASP A 492 2.05 3.45 -30.37
N ALA A 493 1.35 2.67 -29.55
CA ALA A 493 1.87 1.44 -28.94
C ALA A 493 2.02 0.25 -29.93
N TYR A 494 1.33 0.30 -31.07
CA TYR A 494 1.44 -0.69 -32.14
C TYR A 494 2.57 -0.32 -33.11
N THR A 495 2.51 0.83 -33.77
CA THR A 495 3.49 1.23 -34.80
C THR A 495 4.82 1.69 -34.19
N GLY A 496 4.75 2.34 -33.04
CA GLY A 496 5.86 3.07 -32.44
C GLY A 496 6.13 4.44 -33.03
N ASP A 497 5.23 4.93 -33.89
CA ASP A 497 5.36 6.25 -34.46
C ASP A 497 4.91 7.32 -33.47
N ILE A 498 5.64 8.44 -33.50
CA ILE A 498 5.36 9.58 -32.63
C ILE A 498 4.30 10.42 -33.33
N VAL A 499 3.26 10.78 -32.59
CA VAL A 499 2.17 11.59 -33.12
C VAL A 499 2.66 13.03 -33.27
N ASP A 500 2.69 13.52 -34.51
CA ASP A 500 3.09 14.89 -34.82
C ASP A 500 2.17 15.91 -34.11
N HIS A 501 2.69 17.11 -33.83
CA HIS A 501 1.98 18.12 -33.04
C HIS A 501 0.56 18.45 -33.56
N THR A 502 0.37 18.57 -34.88
CA THR A 502 -0.95 18.87 -35.46
C THR A 502 -1.94 17.72 -35.29
N ASP A 503 -1.46 16.49 -35.43
CA ASP A 503 -2.27 15.29 -35.27
C ASP A 503 -2.57 15.03 -33.79
N LEU A 504 -1.62 15.35 -32.89
CA LEU A 504 -1.81 15.30 -31.44
C LEU A 504 -2.93 16.26 -31.01
N MET A 505 -2.92 17.50 -31.48
CA MET A 505 -3.98 18.46 -31.17
C MET A 505 -5.34 17.99 -31.70
N THR A 506 -5.37 17.35 -32.86
CA THR A 506 -6.60 16.74 -33.41
C THR A 506 -7.04 15.50 -32.59
N LEU A 507 -6.09 14.67 -32.14
CA LEU A 507 -6.35 13.50 -31.29
C LEU A 507 -6.99 13.92 -29.97
N LEU A 508 -6.45 14.97 -29.34
CA LEU A 508 -6.91 15.53 -28.06
C LEU A 508 -8.11 16.46 -28.22
N ASN A 509 -8.55 16.79 -29.44
CA ASN A 509 -9.61 17.78 -29.70
C ASN A 509 -9.30 19.16 -29.08
N ARG A 510 -8.03 19.60 -29.16
CA ARG A 510 -7.52 20.81 -28.54
C ARG A 510 -6.92 21.76 -29.60
N SER A 511 -6.91 23.06 -29.31
CA SER A 511 -6.31 24.10 -30.17
C SER A 511 -5.20 24.93 -29.51
N GLU A 512 -5.05 24.82 -28.19
CA GLU A 512 -4.07 25.54 -27.38
C GLU A 512 -2.89 24.63 -27.03
N THR A 513 -1.74 25.23 -26.71
CA THR A 513 -0.56 24.51 -26.19
C THR A 513 -0.87 23.85 -24.85
N ILE A 514 -0.06 22.85 -24.48
CA ILE A 514 -0.22 22.09 -23.24
C ILE A 514 0.82 22.58 -22.26
N ASP A 515 0.40 23.33 -21.23
CA ASP A 515 1.29 23.91 -20.23
C ASP A 515 1.08 23.21 -18.88
N THR A 516 2.06 22.40 -18.47
CA THR A 516 1.94 21.57 -17.27
C THR A 516 2.56 22.27 -16.07
N TYR A 517 1.71 22.75 -15.16
CA TYR A 517 2.13 23.31 -13.86
C TYR A 517 2.11 22.24 -12.76
N TYR A 518 1.28 21.22 -12.91
CA TYR A 518 1.10 20.10 -11.97
C TYR A 518 1.32 18.79 -12.70
N GLY A 519 2.21 17.95 -12.19
CA GLY A 519 2.57 16.70 -12.86
C GLY A 519 3.48 15.81 -12.03
N GLU A 520 4.18 14.93 -12.72
CA GLU A 520 5.02 13.91 -12.10
C GLU A 520 6.54 14.14 -12.27
N GLY A 521 7.32 13.46 -11.45
CA GLY A 521 8.77 13.58 -11.42
C GLY A 521 9.30 14.71 -10.54
N THR A 522 10.62 14.75 -10.39
CA THR A 522 11.31 15.64 -9.46
C THR A 522 11.16 17.12 -9.79
N GLY A 523 10.82 17.45 -11.04
CA GLY A 523 10.62 18.82 -11.52
C GLY A 523 9.50 19.56 -10.79
N PHE A 524 8.47 18.82 -10.35
CA PHE A 524 7.33 19.36 -9.62
C PHE A 524 7.51 19.30 -8.10
N SER A 525 8.75 19.17 -7.62
CA SER A 525 9.06 19.14 -6.18
C SER A 525 9.15 20.55 -5.56
N GLY A 526 8.28 20.79 -4.59
CA GLY A 526 8.25 22.04 -3.80
C GLY A 526 7.52 23.21 -4.48
N PRO A 527 7.42 24.35 -3.78
CA PRO A 527 6.63 25.48 -4.22
C PRO A 527 7.27 26.25 -5.37
N VAL A 528 6.48 26.90 -6.20
CA VAL A 528 6.94 27.96 -7.13
C VAL A 528 6.07 29.20 -6.97
N PHE A 529 6.61 30.35 -7.36
CA PHE A 529 5.86 31.59 -7.36
C PHE A 529 5.67 32.06 -8.80
N VAL A 530 4.42 32.36 -9.13
CA VAL A 530 3.98 32.77 -10.47
C VAL A 530 3.62 34.25 -10.46
N ASP A 531 3.55 34.86 -11.65
CA ASP A 531 3.13 36.26 -11.83
C ASP A 531 3.97 37.28 -11.04
N VAL A 532 5.26 36.98 -10.83
CA VAL A 532 6.15 37.86 -10.04
C VAL A 532 6.60 39.08 -10.86
N PRO A 533 6.36 40.32 -10.38
CA PRO A 533 6.68 41.51 -11.14
C PRO A 533 8.16 41.62 -11.54
N GLY A 534 8.41 41.76 -12.85
CA GLY A 534 9.76 41.95 -13.41
C GLY A 534 10.53 40.66 -13.67
N ILE A 535 9.88 39.49 -13.51
CA ILE A 535 10.40 38.19 -13.93
C ILE A 535 9.50 37.65 -15.04
N GLU A 536 10.11 37.17 -16.13
CA GLU A 536 9.41 36.48 -17.21
C GLU A 536 9.58 34.97 -17.02
N GLU A 537 8.45 34.26 -16.97
CA GLU A 537 8.42 32.80 -16.94
C GLU A 537 8.87 32.24 -18.30
N VAL A 538 9.30 30.98 -18.31
CA VAL A 538 9.69 30.30 -19.55
C VAL A 538 8.50 30.28 -20.54
N GLY A 539 8.78 30.36 -21.83
CA GLY A 539 7.75 30.41 -22.87
C GLY A 539 7.03 31.74 -23.01
N ASN A 540 7.28 32.72 -22.11
CA ASN A 540 6.49 33.95 -22.00
C ASN A 540 4.98 33.65 -21.81
N VAL A 541 4.69 32.52 -21.16
CA VAL A 541 3.35 32.10 -20.75
C VAL A 541 3.25 32.32 -19.24
N THR A 542 2.18 33.00 -18.82
CA THR A 542 1.90 33.20 -17.39
C THR A 542 0.75 32.31 -16.95
N PHE A 543 0.78 31.92 -15.68
CA PHE A 543 -0.25 31.09 -15.07
C PHE A 543 -1.63 31.76 -15.16
N GLN A 544 -2.61 31.09 -15.78
CA GLN A 544 -3.97 31.64 -15.96
C GLN A 544 -4.95 31.20 -14.85
N GLY A 545 -4.54 30.25 -14.00
CA GLY A 545 -5.37 29.70 -12.95
C GLY A 545 -5.42 30.55 -11.68
N GLN A 546 -6.27 30.17 -10.73
CA GLN A 546 -6.20 30.71 -9.37
C GLN A 546 -4.95 30.14 -8.65
N PRO A 547 -4.11 30.95 -7.99
CA PRO A 547 -2.99 30.41 -7.22
C PRO A 547 -3.47 29.59 -6.02
N ASP A 548 -2.64 28.69 -5.52
CA ASP A 548 -2.98 27.86 -4.36
C ASP A 548 -3.04 28.68 -3.08
N TYR A 549 -2.13 29.65 -2.96
CA TYR A 549 -2.11 30.62 -1.86
C TYR A 549 -1.36 31.89 -2.25
N THR A 550 -1.80 33.04 -1.75
CA THR A 550 -1.09 34.31 -1.92
C THR A 550 -0.47 34.72 -0.59
N LEU A 551 0.85 34.75 -0.52
CA LEU A 551 1.58 35.18 0.67
C LEU A 551 1.59 36.71 0.76
N THR A 552 1.30 37.27 1.94
CA THR A 552 1.29 38.74 2.13
C THR A 552 2.05 39.19 3.38
N GLY A 553 2.66 40.38 3.31
CA GLY A 553 3.26 41.07 4.46
C GLY A 553 4.23 40.22 5.30
N PHE A 554 3.87 39.94 6.54
CA PHE A 554 4.72 39.16 7.46
C PHE A 554 4.79 37.67 7.10
N GLU A 555 3.72 37.09 6.55
CA GLU A 555 3.68 35.68 6.13
C GLU A 555 4.70 35.45 5.01
N SER A 556 4.67 36.31 4.00
CA SER A 556 5.67 36.36 2.92
C SER A 556 7.07 36.49 3.47
N SER A 557 7.31 37.44 4.38
CA SER A 557 8.62 37.62 5.01
C SER A 557 9.09 36.35 5.73
N PHE A 558 8.24 35.74 6.54
CA PHE A 558 8.59 34.53 7.29
C PHE A 558 8.87 33.33 6.37
N PHE A 559 8.00 33.10 5.38
CA PHE A 559 8.12 31.99 4.44
C PHE A 559 9.37 32.12 3.57
N ILE A 560 9.60 33.29 2.98
CA ILE A 560 10.79 33.58 2.15
C ILE A 560 12.08 33.49 2.97
N LEU A 561 12.08 33.95 4.23
CA LEU A 561 13.26 33.83 5.10
C LEU A 561 13.65 32.37 5.36
N SER A 562 12.68 31.45 5.33
CA SER A 562 12.91 30.01 5.50
C SER A 562 13.54 29.32 4.28
N MET A 563 13.45 29.93 3.08
CA MET A 563 13.94 29.36 1.81
C MET A 563 15.43 29.63 1.52
N GLY A 564 16.07 30.50 2.31
CA GLY A 564 17.49 30.81 2.21
C GLY A 564 17.81 32.21 1.66
N PRO A 565 19.07 32.67 1.74
CA PRO A 565 19.45 34.07 1.51
C PRO A 565 19.14 34.62 0.11
N GLU A 566 19.16 33.77 -0.91
CA GLU A 566 18.86 34.16 -2.30
C GLU A 566 17.42 34.62 -2.50
N ALA A 567 16.50 34.15 -1.65
CA ALA A 567 15.08 34.50 -1.72
C ALA A 567 14.78 35.83 -0.98
N TRP A 568 15.65 36.29 -0.07
CA TRP A 568 15.34 37.36 0.89
C TRP A 568 15.03 38.73 0.25
N SER A 569 15.43 38.97 -1.01
CA SER A 569 15.03 40.18 -1.75
C SER A 569 13.52 40.27 -2.00
N PHE A 570 12.82 39.14 -1.98
CA PHE A 570 11.37 39.05 -2.18
C PHE A 570 10.58 39.07 -0.87
N ALA A 571 11.26 39.14 0.29
CA ALA A 571 10.61 39.14 1.59
C ALA A 571 9.68 40.34 1.76
N GLY A 572 8.42 40.07 2.11
CA GLY A 572 7.40 41.10 2.36
C GLY A 572 6.62 41.54 1.12
N GLN A 573 6.97 41.04 -0.07
CA GLN A 573 6.19 41.23 -1.28
C GLN A 573 4.96 40.31 -1.30
N SER A 574 3.92 40.68 -2.06
CA SER A 574 2.80 39.78 -2.32
C SER A 574 3.24 38.77 -3.38
N LEU A 575 3.18 37.48 -3.07
CA LEU A 575 3.64 36.42 -3.96
C LEU A 575 2.56 35.35 -4.10
N ASP A 576 2.16 35.09 -5.34
CA ASP A 576 1.25 34.02 -5.69
C ASP A 576 2.03 32.72 -5.80
N MET A 577 1.58 31.71 -5.07
CA MET A 577 2.32 30.48 -4.86
C MET A 577 1.53 29.28 -5.33
N LEU A 578 2.21 28.35 -6.01
CA LEU A 578 1.74 27.01 -6.31
C LEU A 578 2.45 26.00 -5.41
N LEU A 579 1.72 25.09 -4.80
CA LEU A 579 2.18 24.14 -3.77
C LEU A 579 1.76 22.71 -4.09
N GLU A 580 2.48 21.73 -3.55
CA GLU A 580 2.23 20.30 -3.82
C GLU A 580 2.02 20.06 -5.31
N ARG A 581 3.01 20.44 -6.12
CA ARG A 581 2.86 20.35 -7.58
C ARG A 581 2.91 18.91 -8.10
N SER A 582 3.54 18.02 -7.34
CA SER A 582 3.45 16.57 -7.54
C SER A 582 2.01 16.11 -7.31
N VAL A 583 1.38 15.57 -8.36
CA VAL A 583 -0.02 15.12 -8.31
C VAL A 583 -0.25 14.05 -7.24
N GLN A 584 0.69 13.11 -7.09
CA GLN A 584 0.65 12.08 -6.05
C GLN A 584 0.69 12.69 -4.64
N SER A 585 1.65 13.57 -4.37
CA SER A 585 1.81 14.22 -3.05
C SER A 585 0.60 15.09 -2.71
N ARG A 586 0.04 15.77 -3.72
CA ARG A 586 -1.14 16.62 -3.58
C ARG A 586 -2.39 15.85 -3.18
N VAL A 587 -2.63 14.69 -3.78
CA VAL A 587 -3.79 13.85 -3.45
C VAL A 587 -3.52 13.13 -2.12
N ALA A 588 -2.33 12.56 -1.92
CA ALA A 588 -2.01 11.81 -0.71
C ALA A 588 -2.08 12.65 0.57
N SER A 589 -1.69 13.93 0.52
CA SER A 589 -1.65 14.78 1.72
C SER A 589 -3.04 15.14 2.28
N ILE A 590 -4.11 14.98 1.50
CA ILE A 590 -5.51 15.17 1.94
C ILE A 590 -6.25 13.87 2.25
N MET A 591 -5.64 12.71 2.01
CA MET A 591 -6.29 11.44 2.27
C MET A 591 -6.43 11.17 3.78
N LEU A 592 -7.61 10.72 4.16
CA LEU A 592 -7.94 10.31 5.52
C LEU A 592 -7.17 9.03 5.81
N GLN A 593 -6.85 8.79 7.08
CA GLN A 593 -6.16 7.56 7.44
C GLN A 593 -6.94 6.32 6.98
N GLY A 594 -6.23 5.37 6.36
CA GLY A 594 -6.81 4.15 5.82
C GLY A 594 -7.20 4.27 4.35
N LEU A 595 -7.01 5.43 3.73
CA LEU A 595 -6.96 5.59 2.28
C LEU A 595 -5.50 5.68 1.83
N THR A 596 -5.23 5.10 0.66
CA THR A 596 -3.95 5.21 -0.02
C THR A 596 -4.17 5.57 -1.48
N VAL A 597 -3.14 6.17 -2.05
CA VAL A 597 -3.06 6.58 -3.45
C VAL A 597 -2.21 5.56 -4.19
N ASP A 598 -2.62 5.21 -5.40
CA ASP A 598 -1.85 4.38 -6.33
C ASP A 598 -0.63 5.14 -6.85
N GLN A 599 0.51 4.44 -7.02
CA GLN A 599 1.76 5.08 -7.46
C GLN A 599 1.81 5.37 -8.97
N ASP A 600 1.02 4.71 -9.80
CA ASP A 600 0.96 4.94 -11.25
C ASP A 600 -0.20 5.93 -11.58
N ALA A 601 0.08 7.23 -11.57
CA ALA A 601 -0.90 8.22 -12.01
C ALA A 601 -0.71 8.52 -13.49
N TYR A 602 -1.79 8.45 -14.26
CA TYR A 602 -1.72 8.54 -15.71
C TYR A 602 -2.61 9.64 -16.26
N ILE A 603 -2.34 10.09 -17.49
CA ILE A 603 -3.12 11.16 -18.12
C ILE A 603 -4.44 10.62 -18.69
N VAL A 604 -5.54 11.33 -18.43
CA VAL A 604 -6.84 11.15 -19.07
C VAL A 604 -7.29 12.45 -19.74
N VAL A 605 -8.06 12.30 -20.82
CA VAL A 605 -8.47 13.42 -21.67
C VAL A 605 -9.98 13.49 -21.70
N ASP A 606 -10.54 14.67 -21.41
CA ASP A 606 -11.98 14.87 -21.52
C ASP A 606 -12.41 15.14 -22.98
N PRO A 607 -13.72 15.08 -23.32
CA PRO A 607 -14.19 15.35 -24.68
C PRO A 607 -13.92 16.78 -25.18
N SER A 608 -13.63 17.72 -24.27
CA SER A 608 -13.34 19.12 -24.58
C SER A 608 -11.85 19.39 -24.82
N GLY A 609 -10.99 18.39 -24.61
CA GLY A 609 -9.54 18.48 -24.77
C GLY A 609 -8.79 19.01 -23.56
N ASN A 610 -9.39 18.94 -22.35
CA ASN A 610 -8.68 19.18 -21.09
C ASN A 610 -7.99 17.90 -20.62
N LEU A 611 -6.78 18.06 -20.08
CA LEU A 611 -5.95 16.96 -19.62
C LEU A 611 -5.94 16.94 -18.08
N TYR A 612 -6.04 15.75 -17.52
CA TYR A 612 -5.98 15.53 -16.07
C TYR A 612 -5.06 14.35 -15.78
N TYR A 613 -4.33 14.40 -14.68
CA TYR A 613 -3.81 13.18 -14.07
C TYR A 613 -4.94 12.47 -13.33
N ALA A 614 -5.19 11.23 -13.70
CA ALA A 614 -6.04 10.29 -12.98
C ALA A 614 -5.23 9.61 -11.88
N VAL A 615 -5.49 10.02 -10.64
CA VAL A 615 -4.84 9.45 -9.46
C VAL A 615 -5.83 8.51 -8.78
N SER A 616 -5.57 7.21 -8.84
CA SER A 616 -6.42 6.19 -8.24
C SER A 616 -6.32 6.19 -6.72
N VAL A 617 -7.46 6.06 -6.03
CA VAL A 617 -7.55 6.02 -4.57
C VAL A 617 -8.29 4.77 -4.12
N PHE A 618 -7.73 4.07 -3.15
CA PHE A 618 -8.34 2.88 -2.58
C PHE A 618 -8.17 2.83 -1.05
N ILE A 619 -9.09 2.10 -0.40
CA ILE A 619 -9.00 1.81 1.02
C ILE A 619 -7.89 0.80 1.24
N ASP A 620 -7.05 1.06 2.23
CA ASP A 620 -6.07 0.15 2.78
C ASP A 620 -6.14 0.21 4.31
N TYR A 621 -7.15 -0.48 4.87
CA TYR A 621 -7.44 -0.44 6.30
C TYR A 621 -7.16 -1.77 6.98
N ARG A 622 -6.28 -1.78 7.98
CA ARG A 622 -6.00 -2.97 8.77
C ARG A 622 -7.15 -3.31 9.71
N LEU A 623 -7.82 -4.43 9.45
CA LEU A 623 -8.91 -4.92 10.28
C LEU A 623 -8.41 -5.43 11.64
N SER A 624 -9.26 -5.25 12.66
CA SER A 624 -9.05 -5.66 14.04
C SER A 624 -9.39 -7.14 14.27
N THR A 625 -8.94 -8.02 13.38
CA THR A 625 -9.15 -9.47 13.44
C THR A 625 -7.88 -10.22 13.04
N GLY A 626 -7.55 -11.31 13.73
CA GLY A 626 -6.40 -12.16 13.40
C GLY A 626 -6.65 -13.09 12.22
N TYR A 627 -7.89 -13.23 11.75
CA TYR A 627 -8.21 -14.07 10.59
C TYR A 627 -7.84 -13.44 9.25
N ALA A 628 -7.82 -12.10 9.19
CA ALA A 628 -7.46 -11.36 7.98
C ALA A 628 -5.93 -11.30 7.86
N HIS A 629 -5.39 -11.95 6.83
CA HIS A 629 -3.96 -11.92 6.53
C HIS A 629 -3.55 -10.75 5.63
N GLU A 630 -4.52 -9.93 5.24
CA GLU A 630 -4.35 -8.72 4.44
C GLU A 630 -5.29 -7.64 4.97
N ASN A 631 -5.00 -6.39 4.64
CA ASN A 631 -5.87 -5.27 4.95
C ASN A 631 -7.19 -5.35 4.17
N TYR A 632 -8.19 -4.63 4.67
CA TYR A 632 -9.42 -4.39 3.94
C TYR A 632 -9.13 -3.44 2.79
N MET A 633 -9.18 -3.98 1.57
CA MET A 633 -8.82 -3.29 0.34
C MET A 633 -10.02 -3.06 -0.56
N ARG A 634 -10.34 -1.82 -0.90
CA ARG A 634 -11.47 -1.50 -1.79
C ARG A 634 -11.14 -0.31 -2.67
N PHE A 635 -11.35 -0.46 -3.98
CA PHE A 635 -11.24 0.65 -4.89
C PHE A 635 -12.37 1.68 -4.61
N MET A 636 -11.98 2.90 -4.25
CA MET A 636 -12.93 3.98 -3.93
C MET A 636 -13.28 4.79 -5.17
N GLY A 637 -12.27 5.12 -5.97
CA GLY A 637 -12.45 5.96 -7.14
C GLY A 637 -11.17 6.60 -7.62
N VAL A 638 -11.31 7.58 -8.50
CA VAL A 638 -10.22 8.33 -9.12
C VAL A 638 -10.36 9.79 -8.74
N VAL A 639 -9.25 10.42 -8.36
CA VAL A 639 -9.14 11.87 -8.19
C VAL A 639 -8.47 12.44 -9.43
N LEU A 640 -9.18 13.27 -10.18
CA LEU A 640 -8.61 13.99 -11.31
C LEU A 640 -7.89 15.24 -10.82
N VAL A 641 -6.64 15.41 -11.22
CA VAL A 641 -5.84 16.61 -11.00
C VAL A 641 -5.65 17.32 -12.34
N ASP A 642 -6.19 18.52 -12.46
CA ASP A 642 -5.98 19.36 -13.64
C ASP A 642 -4.49 19.74 -13.76
N ILE A 643 -3.89 19.48 -14.92
CA ILE A 643 -2.44 19.69 -15.12
C ILE A 643 -2.05 21.16 -15.17
N GLU A 644 -2.98 22.04 -15.54
CA GLU A 644 -2.77 23.47 -15.71
C GLU A 644 -3.11 24.20 -14.41
N THR A 645 -4.28 23.93 -13.84
CA THR A 645 -4.80 24.70 -12.69
C THR A 645 -4.62 23.99 -11.36
N GLY A 646 -4.43 22.67 -11.35
CA GLY A 646 -4.24 21.90 -10.14
C GLY A 646 -5.51 21.62 -9.33
N THR A 647 -6.69 21.93 -9.88
CA THR A 647 -7.97 21.62 -9.22
C THR A 647 -8.20 20.12 -9.13
N LEU A 648 -8.84 19.68 -8.03
CA LEU A 648 -9.12 18.28 -7.74
C LEU A 648 -10.60 17.96 -7.94
N GLY A 649 -10.89 16.91 -8.72
CA GLY A 649 -12.23 16.36 -8.90
C GLY A 649 -12.31 14.91 -8.42
N PHE A 650 -13.21 14.59 -7.49
CA PHE A 650 -13.37 13.25 -6.93
C PHE A 650 -14.46 12.48 -7.68
N TYR A 651 -14.10 11.33 -8.26
CA TYR A 651 -15.03 10.47 -9.00
C TYR A 651 -15.05 9.07 -8.41
N LYS A 652 -16.22 8.61 -7.97
CA LYS A 652 -16.36 7.30 -7.32
C LYS A 652 -16.23 6.15 -8.32
N SER A 653 -15.82 5.00 -7.81
CA SER A 653 -15.76 3.75 -8.58
C SER A 653 -17.14 3.39 -9.17
N PRO A 654 -17.21 2.94 -10.44
CA PRO A 654 -18.43 2.38 -11.01
C PRO A 654 -18.98 1.15 -10.27
N THR A 655 -18.14 0.47 -9.47
CA THR A 655 -18.48 -0.74 -8.71
C THR A 655 -18.70 -0.49 -7.22
N ALA A 656 -18.72 0.77 -6.77
CA ALA A 656 -18.96 1.14 -5.37
C ALA A 656 -20.38 0.76 -4.90
N ASN A 657 -20.56 -0.50 -4.48
CA ASN A 657 -21.83 -1.05 -4.00
C ASN A 657 -21.74 -1.61 -2.57
N SER A 658 -20.58 -1.49 -1.91
CA SER A 658 -20.40 -2.07 -0.59
C SER A 658 -21.07 -1.21 0.48
N SER A 659 -21.82 -1.87 1.37
CA SER A 659 -22.54 -1.22 2.47
C SER A 659 -21.78 -1.32 3.81
N PHE A 660 -20.53 -1.80 3.76
CA PHE A 660 -19.68 -1.94 4.92
C PHE A 660 -19.37 -0.57 5.53
N PHE A 661 -19.17 -0.54 6.86
CA PHE A 661 -19.12 0.72 7.58
C PHE A 661 -17.91 1.60 7.18
N ILE A 662 -16.79 0.97 6.80
CA ILE A 662 -15.58 1.67 6.36
C ILE A 662 -15.83 2.43 5.05
N ASP A 663 -16.43 1.76 4.06
CA ASP A 663 -16.71 2.35 2.75
C ASP A 663 -17.61 3.58 2.91
N LYS A 664 -18.70 3.43 3.69
CA LYS A 664 -19.63 4.53 4.00
C LYS A 664 -18.94 5.72 4.63
N THR A 665 -18.05 5.49 5.60
CA THR A 665 -17.32 6.57 6.23
C THR A 665 -16.47 7.31 5.20
N PHE A 666 -15.69 6.63 4.36
CA PHE A 666 -14.86 7.32 3.39
C PHE A 666 -15.67 7.98 2.26
N ASP A 667 -16.81 7.41 1.87
CA ASP A 667 -17.74 7.99 0.90
C ASP A 667 -18.36 9.31 1.41
N GLU A 668 -18.60 9.45 2.72
CA GLU A 668 -19.19 10.65 3.30
C GLU A 668 -18.19 11.81 3.47
N TYR A 669 -16.89 11.52 3.53
CA TYR A 669 -15.84 12.52 3.85
C TYR A 669 -15.34 13.33 2.65
N TYR A 670 -15.54 12.84 1.44
CA TYR A 670 -15.08 13.50 0.21
C TYR A 670 -16.25 13.80 -0.73
N PRO A 671 -16.14 14.86 -1.55
CA PRO A 671 -17.20 15.27 -2.48
C PRO A 671 -17.22 14.37 -3.72
N TRP A 672 -17.46 13.06 -3.53
CA TRP A 672 -17.49 12.08 -4.61
C TRP A 672 -18.63 12.33 -5.59
N GLN A 673 -18.29 12.32 -6.88
CA GLN A 673 -19.22 12.43 -8.00
C GLN A 673 -19.30 11.12 -8.77
N ASP A 674 -20.39 10.91 -9.53
CA ASP A 674 -20.49 9.78 -10.44
C ASP A 674 -19.43 9.88 -11.54
N MET A 675 -18.73 8.78 -11.84
CA MET A 675 -17.75 8.71 -12.91
C MET A 675 -18.44 8.92 -14.28
N PRO A 676 -18.06 9.94 -15.06
CA PRO A 676 -18.65 10.15 -16.38
C PRO A 676 -18.16 9.10 -17.38
N ALA A 677 -18.96 8.82 -18.41
CA ALA A 677 -18.67 7.76 -19.38
C ALA A 677 -17.31 7.92 -20.10
N TRP A 678 -16.90 9.16 -20.39
CA TRP A 678 -15.61 9.44 -21.02
C TRP A 678 -14.43 9.04 -20.11
N LEU A 679 -14.55 9.27 -18.80
CA LEU A 679 -13.54 8.89 -17.82
C LEU A 679 -13.57 7.38 -17.60
N GLN A 680 -14.76 6.80 -17.46
CA GLN A 680 -14.91 5.35 -17.28
C GLN A 680 -14.28 4.57 -18.44
N SER A 681 -14.40 5.05 -19.69
CA SER A 681 -13.77 4.37 -20.84
C SER A 681 -12.25 4.30 -20.76
N GLN A 682 -11.61 5.25 -20.07
CA GLN A 682 -10.15 5.37 -19.90
C GLN A 682 -9.68 4.86 -18.51
N ALA A 683 -10.61 4.40 -17.67
CA ALA A 683 -10.32 4.04 -16.29
C ALA A 683 -9.54 2.72 -16.22
N ARG A 684 -8.40 2.74 -15.53
CA ARG A 684 -7.62 1.56 -15.16
C ARG A 684 -8.07 1.05 -13.79
N TRP A 685 -7.94 -0.25 -13.56
CA TRP A 685 -7.94 -0.76 -12.19
C TRP A 685 -6.57 -0.44 -11.56
N PRO A 686 -6.50 0.10 -10.33
CA PRO A 686 -5.23 0.58 -9.77
C PRO A 686 -4.20 -0.55 -9.66
N GLU A 687 -2.94 -0.26 -10.00
CA GLU A 687 -1.87 -1.25 -10.10
C GLU A 687 -1.50 -1.82 -8.73
N ASP A 688 -1.20 -0.96 -7.75
CA ASP A 688 -0.81 -1.36 -6.40
C ASP A 688 -1.92 -2.20 -5.73
N LEU A 689 -3.17 -1.82 -5.98
CA LEU A 689 -4.33 -2.57 -5.51
C LEU A 689 -4.41 -3.94 -6.18
N TYR A 690 -4.24 -3.99 -7.50
CA TYR A 690 -4.33 -5.23 -8.25
C TYR A 690 -3.29 -6.24 -7.80
N GLU A 691 -2.02 -5.82 -7.71
CA GLU A 691 -0.92 -6.70 -7.34
C GLU A 691 -1.08 -7.27 -5.93
N ARG A 692 -1.54 -6.45 -4.99
CA ARG A 692 -1.86 -6.92 -3.63
C ARG A 692 -3.02 -7.89 -3.65
N GLN A 693 -4.08 -7.63 -4.42
CA GLN A 693 -5.19 -8.57 -4.59
C GLN A 693 -4.73 -9.90 -5.18
N LEU A 694 -3.84 -9.87 -6.18
CA LEU A 694 -3.25 -11.04 -6.81
C LEU A 694 -2.40 -11.85 -5.83
N SER A 695 -1.57 -11.19 -5.01
CA SER A 695 -0.75 -11.87 -3.99
C SER A 695 -1.59 -12.75 -3.04
N ILE A 696 -2.82 -12.31 -2.75
CA ILE A 696 -3.80 -13.09 -1.98
C ILE A 696 -4.47 -14.15 -2.86
N ALA A 697 -4.87 -13.80 -4.08
CA ALA A 697 -5.49 -14.74 -5.01
C ALA A 697 -4.60 -15.96 -5.31
N TYR A 698 -3.27 -15.80 -5.34
CA TYR A 698 -2.30 -16.87 -5.61
C TYR A 698 -2.32 -18.00 -4.58
N ILE A 699 -2.73 -17.72 -3.35
CA ILE A 699 -2.73 -18.70 -2.24
C ILE A 699 -4.16 -19.03 -1.82
N TYR A 700 -5.01 -18.02 -1.67
CA TYR A 700 -6.32 -18.13 -1.03
C TYR A 700 -7.46 -18.56 -1.97
N HIS A 701 -7.17 -18.86 -3.24
CA HIS A 701 -8.12 -19.53 -4.13
C HIS A 701 -8.31 -21.02 -3.76
N VAL A 702 -7.31 -21.65 -3.11
CA VAL A 702 -7.35 -23.06 -2.72
C VAL A 702 -8.31 -23.26 -1.54
N ARG A 703 -9.39 -24.02 -1.75
CA ARG A 703 -10.42 -24.30 -0.73
C ARG A 703 -10.35 -25.72 -0.14
N ASP A 704 -9.64 -26.64 -0.78
CA ASP A 704 -9.47 -28.01 -0.30
C ASP A 704 -8.29 -28.12 0.69
N GLY A 705 -8.52 -28.77 1.83
CA GLY A 705 -7.53 -28.86 2.90
C GLY A 705 -6.32 -29.75 2.60
N PHE A 706 -6.49 -30.79 1.76
CA PHE A 706 -5.37 -31.63 1.34
C PHE A 706 -4.49 -30.90 0.34
N VAL A 707 -5.11 -30.23 -0.64
CA VAL A 707 -4.40 -29.40 -1.62
C VAL A 707 -3.66 -28.26 -0.91
N TRP A 708 -4.33 -27.53 -0.02
CA TRP A 708 -3.73 -26.46 0.79
C TRP A 708 -2.50 -26.94 1.58
N ARG A 709 -2.63 -28.09 2.27
CA ARG A 709 -1.53 -28.64 3.06
C ARG A 709 -0.33 -29.05 2.20
N SER A 710 -0.59 -29.54 0.99
CA SER A 710 0.46 -29.94 0.06
C SER A 710 1.12 -28.75 -0.64
N GLY A 711 0.40 -27.62 -0.77
CA GLY A 711 0.87 -26.41 -1.45
C GLY A 711 1.05 -26.55 -2.96
N VAL A 712 0.57 -27.63 -3.57
CA VAL A 712 0.83 -27.97 -4.99
C VAL A 712 0.11 -27.06 -5.97
N ASP A 713 -0.95 -26.38 -5.53
CA ASP A 713 -1.80 -25.53 -6.36
C ASP A 713 -1.66 -24.05 -5.96
N PHE A 714 -0.60 -23.69 -5.24
CA PHE A 714 -0.27 -22.28 -5.02
C PHE A 714 0.41 -21.73 -6.26
N PHE A 715 0.17 -20.44 -6.52
CA PHE A 715 0.75 -19.75 -7.66
C PHE A 715 1.86 -18.79 -7.25
N GLU A 716 2.68 -18.42 -8.22
CA GLU A 716 3.64 -17.33 -8.13
C GLU A 716 3.64 -16.52 -9.42
N ALA A 717 4.04 -15.26 -9.30
CA ALA A 717 4.32 -14.42 -10.45
C ALA A 717 5.59 -14.94 -11.17
N PRO A 718 5.60 -14.99 -12.52
CA PRO A 718 6.83 -15.20 -13.28
C PRO A 718 7.89 -14.14 -12.93
N GLY A 719 9.17 -14.46 -13.14
CA GLY A 719 10.24 -13.48 -12.95
C GLY A 719 10.06 -12.26 -13.86
N GLU A 720 10.21 -11.05 -13.30
CA GLU A 720 9.97 -9.77 -14.01
C GLU A 720 8.53 -9.59 -14.53
N SER A 721 7.55 -10.23 -13.88
CA SER A 721 6.13 -10.00 -14.15
C SER A 721 5.63 -8.77 -13.40
N ASP A 722 4.86 -7.96 -14.11
CA ASP A 722 4.32 -6.67 -13.71
C ASP A 722 2.91 -6.53 -14.30
N THR A 723 2.08 -5.62 -13.78
CA THR A 723 0.70 -5.47 -14.25
C THR A 723 0.68 -4.90 -15.67
N ARG A 724 0.05 -5.62 -16.61
CA ARG A 724 -0.04 -5.16 -18.00
C ARG A 724 -1.48 -4.80 -18.35
N TYR A 725 -1.75 -3.51 -18.53
CA TYR A 725 -2.98 -3.05 -19.15
C TYR A 725 -2.91 -3.30 -20.64
N ILE A 726 -3.83 -4.05 -21.24
CA ILE A 726 -3.89 -4.29 -22.70
C ILE A 726 -5.33 -4.39 -23.20
N ILE A 727 -5.53 -4.24 -24.51
CA ILE A 727 -6.76 -4.64 -25.20
C ILE A 727 -6.68 -6.13 -25.51
N MET A 728 -7.47 -6.94 -24.80
CA MET A 728 -7.59 -8.37 -25.07
C MET A 728 -8.96 -8.71 -25.66
N ARG A 729 -8.98 -9.52 -26.72
CA ARG A 729 -10.23 -10.11 -27.22
C ARG A 729 -10.61 -11.35 -26.42
N ILE A 730 -11.60 -11.20 -25.56
CA ILE A 730 -12.12 -12.27 -24.69
C ILE A 730 -13.55 -12.62 -25.11
N GLY A 731 -13.81 -13.87 -25.47
CA GLY A 731 -15.15 -14.30 -25.88
C GLY A 731 -15.65 -13.64 -27.17
N GLY A 732 -14.75 -13.22 -28.07
CA GLY A 732 -15.06 -12.49 -29.30
C GLY A 732 -15.32 -10.98 -29.14
N VAL A 733 -15.10 -10.42 -27.94
CA VAL A 733 -15.28 -8.99 -27.66
C VAL A 733 -13.97 -8.39 -27.18
N ASP A 734 -13.59 -7.23 -27.73
CA ASP A 734 -12.42 -6.48 -27.28
C ASP A 734 -12.67 -5.88 -25.90
N ARG A 735 -11.77 -6.08 -24.96
CA ARG A 735 -11.89 -5.59 -23.60
C ARG A 735 -10.59 -4.94 -23.19
N PHE A 736 -10.67 -3.75 -22.61
CA PHE A 736 -9.54 -3.15 -21.92
C PHE A 736 -9.40 -3.84 -20.56
N VAL A 737 -8.26 -4.47 -20.31
CA VAL A 737 -8.05 -5.33 -19.15
C VAL A 737 -6.66 -5.15 -18.57
N ALA A 738 -6.52 -5.33 -17.26
CA ALA A 738 -5.23 -5.53 -16.60
C ALA A 738 -4.99 -7.04 -16.48
N ILE A 739 -3.84 -7.52 -16.95
CA ILE A 739 -3.51 -8.95 -16.98
C ILE A 739 -2.27 -9.26 -16.15
N HIS A 740 -2.24 -10.48 -15.59
CA HIS A 740 -1.07 -11.02 -14.91
C HIS A 740 -0.94 -12.52 -15.17
N ASN A 741 0.17 -12.92 -15.78
CA ASN A 741 0.50 -14.33 -16.01
C ASN A 741 0.88 -14.99 -14.68
N VAL A 742 0.57 -16.26 -14.48
CA VAL A 742 0.96 -16.98 -13.27
C VAL A 742 1.50 -18.37 -13.54
N GLU A 743 2.48 -18.76 -12.73
CA GLU A 743 3.11 -20.09 -12.73
C GLU A 743 2.78 -20.82 -11.43
N PHE A 744 2.91 -22.14 -11.41
CA PHE A 744 2.82 -22.90 -10.16
C PHE A 744 4.03 -22.62 -9.27
N LEU A 745 3.78 -22.38 -7.99
CA LEU A 745 4.79 -22.06 -6.98
C LEU A 745 5.91 -23.10 -6.97
N GLN A 746 7.16 -22.66 -7.16
CA GLN A 746 8.37 -23.50 -7.17
C GLN A 746 8.38 -24.60 -8.24
N SER A 747 7.63 -24.42 -9.35
CA SER A 747 7.63 -25.37 -10.45
C SER A 747 8.96 -25.34 -11.22
N PRO A 748 9.70 -26.47 -11.33
CA PRO A 748 10.96 -26.51 -12.08
C PRO A 748 10.80 -26.19 -13.57
N GLY A 749 9.63 -26.48 -14.13
CA GLY A 749 9.32 -26.24 -15.54
C GLY A 749 8.82 -24.84 -15.84
N ARG A 750 8.48 -24.04 -14.81
CA ARG A 750 7.86 -22.71 -14.97
C ARG A 750 6.67 -22.74 -15.92
N ASN A 751 5.83 -23.77 -15.76
CA ASN A 751 4.65 -23.95 -16.59
C ASN A 751 3.57 -22.94 -16.19
N LEU A 752 2.85 -22.42 -17.17
CA LEU A 752 1.77 -21.45 -16.95
C LEU A 752 0.61 -22.15 -16.21
N ALA A 753 0.34 -21.71 -14.99
CA ALA A 753 -0.83 -22.13 -14.22
C ALA A 753 -2.11 -21.51 -14.80
N GLY A 754 -2.02 -20.26 -15.28
CA GLY A 754 -3.13 -19.55 -15.90
C GLY A 754 -2.85 -18.05 -16.10
N LEU A 755 -3.94 -17.30 -16.29
CA LEU A 755 -3.95 -15.85 -16.50
C LEU A 755 -5.00 -15.20 -15.58
N TYR A 756 -4.58 -14.26 -14.74
CA TYR A 756 -5.52 -13.38 -14.05
C TYR A 756 -5.85 -12.17 -14.93
N VAL A 757 -7.13 -11.85 -15.01
CA VAL A 757 -7.66 -10.74 -15.82
C VAL A 757 -8.60 -9.91 -14.95
N MET A 758 -8.29 -8.62 -14.82
CA MET A 758 -9.16 -7.62 -14.20
C MET A 758 -9.76 -6.72 -15.27
N GLY A 759 -11.09 -6.61 -15.29
CA GLY A 759 -11.77 -5.72 -16.22
C GLY A 759 -11.48 -4.24 -15.93
N CYS A 760 -11.13 -3.49 -16.98
CA CYS A 760 -10.92 -2.05 -16.97
C CYS A 760 -11.89 -1.36 -17.95
N GLY A 761 -11.88 -0.04 -18.00
CA GLY A 761 -12.73 0.71 -18.93
C GLY A 761 -14.23 0.58 -18.64
N ASN A 762 -15.02 0.46 -19.70
CA ASN A 762 -16.49 0.38 -19.66
C ASN A 762 -17.05 -1.06 -19.66
N ARG A 763 -16.21 -2.09 -19.77
CA ARG A 763 -16.64 -3.50 -19.88
C ARG A 763 -16.11 -4.30 -18.68
N ASP A 764 -17.01 -4.85 -17.89
CA ASP A 764 -16.68 -5.69 -16.72
C ASP A 764 -15.72 -5.04 -15.70
N PHE A 765 -15.76 -3.72 -15.57
CA PHE A 765 -14.87 -2.96 -14.67
C PHE A 765 -14.85 -3.57 -13.25
N GLY A 766 -13.67 -3.83 -12.72
CA GLY A 766 -13.48 -4.39 -11.37
C GLY A 766 -13.91 -5.85 -11.19
N GLN A 767 -14.20 -6.58 -12.26
CA GLN A 767 -14.43 -8.03 -12.19
C GLN A 767 -13.12 -8.79 -12.42
N LEU A 768 -12.66 -9.49 -11.38
CA LEU A 768 -11.48 -10.34 -11.43
C LEU A 768 -11.86 -11.76 -11.89
N ARG A 769 -11.19 -12.24 -12.93
CA ARG A 769 -11.35 -13.60 -13.47
C ARG A 769 -10.00 -14.30 -13.52
N PHE A 770 -9.99 -15.58 -13.19
CA PHE A 770 -8.84 -16.45 -13.35
C PHE A 770 -9.11 -17.46 -14.46
N TYR A 771 -8.31 -17.41 -15.52
CA TYR A 771 -8.33 -18.38 -16.62
C TYR A 771 -7.25 -19.42 -16.38
N GLY A 772 -7.63 -20.55 -15.77
CA GLY A 772 -6.71 -21.61 -15.37
C GLY A 772 -6.46 -22.65 -16.46
N SER A 773 -5.31 -23.32 -16.36
CA SER A 773 -4.95 -24.47 -17.21
C SER A 773 -5.88 -25.69 -17.05
N GLY A 774 -6.65 -25.76 -15.96
CA GLY A 774 -7.70 -26.75 -15.73
C GLY A 774 -7.25 -28.00 -14.96
N GLU A 775 -5.95 -28.16 -14.67
CA GLU A 775 -5.39 -29.26 -13.89
C GLU A 775 -4.70 -28.74 -12.61
N ILE A 776 -4.87 -29.46 -11.50
CA ILE A 776 -4.31 -29.09 -10.19
C ILE A 776 -2.81 -29.36 -10.19
N GLY A 777 -2.00 -28.31 -9.97
CA GLY A 777 -0.55 -28.40 -9.83
C GLY A 777 0.24 -28.85 -11.08
N VAL A 778 -0.40 -28.99 -12.23
CA VAL A 778 0.24 -29.41 -13.49
C VAL A 778 -0.35 -28.63 -14.66
N SER A 779 0.49 -28.24 -15.62
CA SER A 779 0.06 -27.62 -16.87
C SER A 779 1.01 -28.01 -18.00
N THR A 780 0.48 -28.08 -19.22
CA THR A 780 1.25 -28.26 -20.46
C THR A 780 1.57 -26.94 -21.15
N TYR A 781 0.94 -25.84 -20.74
CA TYR A 781 1.18 -24.51 -21.28
C TYR A 781 2.52 -23.96 -20.78
N LEU A 782 3.26 -23.34 -21.70
CA LEU A 782 4.54 -22.69 -21.41
C LEU A 782 4.31 -21.41 -20.63
N GLY A 783 5.09 -21.18 -19.57
CA GLY A 783 5.21 -19.86 -18.95
C GLY A 783 6.00 -18.89 -19.84
N PRO A 784 6.00 -17.58 -19.51
CA PRO A 784 6.68 -16.55 -20.31
C PRO A 784 8.16 -16.84 -20.55
N GLU A 785 8.89 -17.30 -19.54
CA GLU A 785 10.32 -17.62 -19.66
C GLU A 785 10.56 -18.85 -20.55
N ALA A 786 9.69 -19.86 -20.44
CA ALA A 786 9.79 -21.05 -21.30
C ALA A 786 9.44 -20.70 -22.76
N ALA A 787 8.50 -19.78 -22.99
CA ALA A 787 8.18 -19.26 -24.31
C ALA A 787 9.37 -18.47 -24.91
N ARG A 788 10.05 -17.65 -24.10
CA ARG A 788 11.29 -16.98 -24.50
C ARG A 788 12.38 -17.99 -24.89
N GLN A 789 12.59 -19.03 -24.10
CA GLN A 789 13.56 -20.06 -24.42
C GLN A 789 13.22 -20.80 -25.73
N ALA A 790 11.94 -21.10 -25.97
CA ALA A 790 11.48 -21.68 -27.23
C ALA A 790 11.74 -20.73 -28.42
N PHE A 791 11.53 -19.43 -28.22
CA PHE A 791 11.82 -18.39 -29.21
C PHE A 791 13.32 -18.37 -29.58
N GLU A 792 14.20 -18.30 -28.57
CA GLU A 792 15.66 -18.21 -28.74
C GLU A 792 16.28 -19.45 -29.38
N THR A 793 15.69 -20.63 -29.14
CA THR A 793 16.24 -21.91 -29.61
C THR A 793 15.85 -22.26 -31.06
N SER A 794 14.81 -21.60 -31.60
CA SER A 794 14.40 -21.77 -33.00
C SER A 794 15.54 -21.42 -33.97
N ASP A 795 15.86 -22.33 -34.90
CA ASP A 795 17.00 -22.15 -35.81
C ASP A 795 16.89 -20.88 -36.66
N LYS A 796 15.68 -20.54 -37.13
CA LYS A 796 15.40 -19.31 -37.88
C LYS A 796 15.67 -18.06 -37.03
N VAL A 797 15.09 -18.02 -35.83
CA VAL A 797 15.20 -16.88 -34.91
C VAL A 797 16.64 -16.71 -34.44
N ARG A 798 17.28 -17.79 -34.00
CA ARG A 798 18.68 -17.78 -33.54
C ARG A 798 19.63 -17.24 -34.61
N THR A 799 19.42 -17.63 -35.88
CA THR A 799 20.20 -17.11 -36.99
C THR A 799 19.98 -15.60 -37.13
N GLN A 800 18.73 -15.14 -37.11
CA GLN A 800 18.40 -13.72 -37.20
C GLN A 800 18.94 -12.89 -36.03
N LEU A 801 18.77 -13.35 -34.80
CA LEU A 801 19.32 -12.71 -33.59
C LEU A 801 20.84 -12.60 -33.66
N SER A 802 21.52 -13.64 -34.17
CA SER A 802 22.98 -13.60 -34.35
C SER A 802 23.45 -12.57 -35.38
N LEU A 803 22.62 -12.27 -36.39
CA LEU A 803 22.88 -11.24 -37.39
C LEU A 803 22.66 -9.83 -36.82
N TRP A 804 21.66 -9.66 -35.95
CA TRP A 804 21.35 -8.39 -35.32
C TRP A 804 22.34 -7.99 -34.22
N GLY A 805 22.99 -8.96 -33.57
CA GLY A 805 23.98 -8.70 -32.52
C GLY A 805 23.32 -8.42 -31.16
N GLU A 806 23.67 -7.31 -30.52
CA GLU A 806 23.10 -6.93 -29.22
C GLU A 806 21.62 -6.55 -29.34
N HIS A 807 20.78 -7.17 -28.53
CA HIS A 807 19.33 -7.01 -28.56
C HIS A 807 18.73 -7.18 -27.16
N ARG A 808 17.53 -6.65 -26.98
CA ARG A 808 16.70 -6.76 -25.79
C ARG A 808 15.33 -7.30 -26.17
N TYR A 809 14.73 -8.12 -25.30
CA TYR A 809 13.33 -8.53 -25.45
C TYR A 809 12.43 -7.52 -24.75
N GLY A 810 11.35 -7.14 -25.43
CA GLY A 810 10.28 -6.36 -24.82
C GLY A 810 9.37 -7.20 -23.94
N ASN A 811 8.26 -6.60 -23.52
CA ASN A 811 7.23 -7.29 -22.73
C ASN A 811 6.69 -8.53 -23.46
N ILE A 812 6.73 -9.67 -22.77
CA ILE A 812 6.18 -10.95 -23.27
C ILE A 812 4.70 -11.02 -22.91
N LEU A 813 3.85 -10.72 -23.89
CA LEU A 813 2.40 -10.61 -23.69
C LEU A 813 1.69 -11.84 -24.25
N LEU A 814 0.76 -12.40 -23.46
CA LEU A 814 -0.08 -13.52 -23.88
C LEU A 814 -1.34 -12.99 -24.58
N TYR A 815 -1.48 -13.29 -25.85
CA TYR A 815 -2.64 -12.91 -26.66
C TYR A 815 -3.38 -14.14 -27.17
N HIS A 816 -4.69 -13.97 -27.35
CA HIS A 816 -5.53 -14.93 -28.05
C HIS A 816 -5.65 -14.54 -29.51
N LEU A 817 -5.01 -15.32 -30.39
CA LEU A 817 -4.98 -15.16 -31.84
C LEU A 817 -5.24 -16.53 -32.49
N GLY A 818 -5.96 -16.61 -33.58
CA GLY A 818 -6.21 -17.87 -34.31
C GLY A 818 -7.15 -18.85 -33.62
N GLY A 819 -7.92 -18.44 -32.60
CA GLY A 819 -8.54 -19.40 -31.67
C GLY A 819 -7.53 -20.14 -30.77
N GLN A 820 -6.28 -19.64 -30.68
CA GLN A 820 -5.19 -20.24 -29.92
C GLN A 820 -4.44 -19.17 -29.10
N LEU A 821 -3.63 -19.61 -28.13
CA LEU A 821 -2.85 -18.69 -27.29
C LEU A 821 -1.43 -18.57 -27.81
N PHE A 822 -0.99 -17.34 -28.00
CA PHE A 822 0.34 -17.00 -28.49
C PHE A 822 1.01 -15.98 -27.58
N PHE A 823 2.29 -16.21 -27.29
CA PHE A 823 3.14 -15.17 -26.72
C PHE A 823 3.67 -14.28 -27.83
N VAL A 824 3.48 -12.98 -27.68
CA VAL A 824 4.04 -11.93 -28.53
C VAL A 824 5.31 -11.44 -27.85
N ILE A 825 6.44 -11.53 -28.55
CA ILE A 825 7.76 -11.20 -28.02
C ILE A 825 8.43 -10.16 -28.94
N PRO A 826 8.32 -8.86 -28.63
CA PRO A 826 9.06 -7.83 -29.36
C PRO A 826 10.57 -7.97 -29.14
N VAL A 827 11.36 -7.76 -30.18
CA VAL A 827 12.83 -7.73 -30.12
C VAL A 827 13.32 -6.35 -30.51
N PHE A 828 13.98 -5.67 -29.58
CA PHE A 828 14.57 -4.36 -29.77
C PHE A 828 16.07 -4.46 -30.01
N LEU A 829 16.56 -3.70 -31.00
CA LEU A 829 17.97 -3.58 -31.33
C LEU A 829 18.52 -2.31 -30.70
N GLN A 830 19.66 -2.44 -30.02
CA GLN A 830 20.32 -1.30 -29.40
C GLN A 830 21.26 -0.65 -30.43
N VAL A 831 20.99 0.60 -30.75
CA VAL A 831 21.81 1.38 -31.68
C VAL A 831 22.51 2.49 -30.90
N GLU A 832 23.83 2.38 -30.77
CA GLU A 832 24.65 3.46 -30.23
C GLU A 832 24.77 4.59 -31.25
N THR A 833 24.31 5.78 -30.88
CA THR A 833 24.49 6.98 -31.69
C THR A 833 25.76 7.74 -31.29
N THR A 834 26.29 8.56 -32.20
CA THR A 834 27.54 9.35 -32.06
C THR A 834 27.58 10.27 -30.83
N GLY A 835 26.48 10.44 -30.10
CA GLY A 835 26.34 11.26 -28.89
C GLY A 835 26.14 10.48 -27.58
N ALA A 836 26.48 9.19 -27.51
CA ALA A 836 26.26 8.33 -26.34
C ALA A 836 24.77 8.18 -25.94
N LYS A 837 23.84 8.34 -26.89
CA LYS A 837 22.43 7.99 -26.71
C LYS A 837 22.19 6.60 -27.29
N VAL A 838 21.68 5.69 -26.48
CA VAL A 838 21.17 4.38 -26.91
C VAL A 838 19.74 4.59 -27.41
N ILE A 839 19.50 4.28 -28.67
CA ILE A 839 18.15 4.26 -29.24
C ILE A 839 17.78 2.79 -29.45
N GLU A 840 16.57 2.44 -29.04
CA GLU A 840 16.00 1.12 -29.33
C GLU A 840 15.13 1.21 -30.58
N LYS A 841 15.45 0.39 -31.57
CA LYS A 841 14.64 0.20 -32.78
C LYS A 841 14.00 -1.18 -32.72
N LEU A 842 12.72 -1.28 -33.07
CA LEU A 842 12.06 -2.57 -33.24
C LEU A 842 12.76 -3.34 -34.36
N GLY A 843 13.44 -4.44 -34.02
CA GLY A 843 14.09 -5.33 -34.98
C GLY A 843 13.10 -6.31 -35.61
N GLY A 844 12.17 -6.80 -34.79
CA GLY A 844 11.06 -7.64 -35.22
C GLY A 844 10.21 -8.12 -34.05
N VAL A 845 9.11 -8.80 -34.34
CA VAL A 845 8.20 -9.37 -33.36
C VAL A 845 8.11 -10.88 -33.54
N GLY A 846 8.34 -11.59 -32.45
CA GLY A 846 8.21 -13.03 -32.34
C GLY A 846 6.79 -13.45 -31.95
N LEU A 847 6.32 -14.55 -32.53
CA LEU A 847 5.14 -15.28 -32.07
C LEU A 847 5.52 -16.71 -31.68
N VAL A 848 5.10 -17.13 -30.49
CA VAL A 848 5.34 -18.46 -29.94
C VAL A 848 4.02 -19.09 -29.49
N ASP A 849 3.75 -20.31 -29.94
CA ASP A 849 2.61 -21.11 -29.49
C ASP A 849 2.73 -21.46 -28.00
N ALA A 850 1.81 -20.96 -27.18
CA ALA A 850 1.83 -21.12 -25.74
C ALA A 850 1.56 -22.58 -25.29
N GLN A 851 0.92 -23.41 -26.12
CA GLN A 851 0.57 -24.79 -25.74
C GLN A 851 1.74 -25.76 -25.94
N THR A 852 2.50 -25.61 -27.03
CA THR A 852 3.53 -26.59 -27.40
C THR A 852 4.93 -26.01 -27.54
N GLY A 853 5.06 -24.69 -27.74
CA GLY A 853 6.33 -24.05 -28.11
C GLY A 853 6.92 -24.49 -29.44
N ALA A 854 6.25 -25.38 -30.18
CA ALA A 854 6.79 -25.97 -31.40
C ALA A 854 6.68 -25.03 -32.61
N ARG A 855 5.71 -24.13 -32.59
CA ARG A 855 5.50 -23.12 -33.64
C ARG A 855 6.07 -21.79 -33.16
N VAL A 856 7.11 -21.35 -33.86
CA VAL A 856 7.79 -20.08 -33.64
C VAL A 856 7.95 -19.36 -34.97
N ALA A 857 7.53 -18.11 -35.03
CA ALA A 857 7.73 -17.23 -36.17
C ALA A 857 8.31 -15.89 -35.73
N LEU A 858 9.01 -15.21 -36.64
CA LEU A 858 9.58 -13.89 -36.44
C LEU A 858 9.30 -13.05 -37.69
N GLY A 859 8.57 -11.96 -37.52
CA GLY A 859 8.29 -10.97 -38.57
C GLY A 859 8.81 -9.58 -38.20
N SER A 860 8.75 -8.64 -39.13
CA SER A 860 8.99 -7.21 -38.85
C SER A 860 7.94 -6.60 -37.90
N ASN A 861 6.73 -7.15 -37.91
CA ASN A 861 5.63 -6.82 -37.02
C ASN A 861 4.80 -8.08 -36.70
N VAL A 862 3.87 -7.96 -35.76
CA VAL A 862 3.01 -9.07 -35.30
C VAL A 862 2.13 -9.64 -36.42
N VAL A 863 1.67 -8.79 -37.35
CA VAL A 863 0.83 -9.21 -38.49
C VAL A 863 1.64 -10.14 -39.40
N GLU A 864 2.87 -9.76 -39.74
CA GLU A 864 3.78 -10.56 -40.55
C GLU A 864 4.17 -11.86 -39.83
N ALA A 865 4.49 -11.78 -38.54
CA ALA A 865 4.81 -12.97 -37.75
C ALA A 865 3.64 -13.97 -37.74
N TYR A 866 2.41 -13.48 -37.63
CA TYR A 866 1.19 -14.30 -37.67
C TYR A 866 1.05 -14.96 -39.04
N TYR A 867 1.13 -14.19 -40.13
CA TYR A 867 1.00 -14.78 -41.46
C TYR A 867 2.15 -15.72 -41.84
N GLU A 868 3.38 -15.47 -41.39
CA GLU A 868 4.51 -16.41 -41.60
C GLU A 868 4.23 -17.74 -40.88
N MET A 869 3.75 -17.68 -39.64
CA MET A 869 3.41 -18.86 -38.84
C MET A 869 2.35 -19.73 -39.50
N PHE A 870 1.35 -19.13 -40.16
CA PHE A 870 0.28 -19.84 -40.86
C PHE A 870 0.55 -20.09 -42.35
N GLY A 871 1.71 -19.65 -42.87
CA GLY A 871 2.09 -19.85 -44.27
C GLY A 871 1.25 -19.06 -45.28
N LEU A 872 0.74 -17.90 -44.88
CA LEU A 872 -0.20 -17.06 -45.63
C LEU A 872 0.49 -15.90 -46.38
N LEU A 873 1.79 -15.67 -46.17
CA LEU A 873 2.57 -14.63 -46.85
C LEU A 873 3.02 -15.08 -48.24
N ASN A 874 2.67 -14.31 -49.27
CA ASN A 874 3.27 -14.39 -50.59
C ASN A 874 4.28 -13.23 -50.75
N ARG A 875 5.51 -13.41 -50.27
CA ARG A 875 6.55 -12.35 -50.29
C ARG A 875 7.13 -12.15 -51.69
N THR A 876 7.29 -10.90 -52.11
CA THR A 876 8.13 -10.50 -53.25
C THR A 876 9.44 -9.89 -52.74
N VAL A 877 10.57 -10.21 -53.36
CA VAL A 877 11.88 -9.72 -52.94
C VAL A 877 12.17 -8.38 -53.63
N VAL A 878 12.34 -7.31 -52.84
CA VAL A 878 12.76 -5.98 -53.34
C VAL A 878 14.29 -5.94 -53.44
N GLU A 879 14.83 -5.79 -54.65
CA GLU A 879 16.27 -5.79 -54.92
C GLU A 879 16.97 -4.54 -54.35
N THR A 880 18.29 -4.62 -54.16
CA THR A 880 19.11 -3.51 -53.68
C THR A 880 19.08 -2.33 -54.66
N GLY A 881 18.82 -1.12 -54.15
CA GLY A 881 18.69 0.10 -54.95
C GLY A 881 17.27 0.37 -55.48
N GLN A 882 16.26 -0.32 -54.95
CA GLN A 882 14.86 -0.13 -55.34
C GLN A 882 13.95 0.10 -54.13
N VAL A 883 12.84 0.80 -54.38
CA VAL A 883 11.71 0.90 -53.47
C VAL A 883 10.57 0.09 -54.07
N GLY A 884 9.97 -0.81 -53.30
CA GLY A 884 8.93 -1.69 -53.80
C GLY A 884 8.04 -2.29 -52.71
N PHE A 885 7.04 -3.06 -53.13
CA PHE A 885 6.20 -3.83 -52.25
C PHE A 885 6.91 -5.12 -51.83
N GLU A 886 6.95 -5.36 -50.52
CA GLU A 886 7.37 -6.63 -49.94
C GLU A 886 6.19 -7.61 -49.84
N SER A 887 4.98 -7.08 -49.60
CA SER A 887 3.73 -7.82 -49.73
C SER A 887 2.52 -6.89 -49.94
N ALA A 888 1.48 -7.37 -50.60
CA ALA A 888 0.16 -6.73 -50.62
C ALA A 888 -0.95 -7.80 -50.65
N ILE A 889 -1.97 -7.64 -49.82
CA ILE A 889 -3.10 -8.58 -49.77
C ILE A 889 -4.38 -7.91 -49.24
N PHE A 890 -5.54 -8.29 -49.79
CA PHE A 890 -6.83 -7.97 -49.18
C PHE A 890 -7.14 -8.94 -48.05
N SER A 891 -7.59 -8.44 -46.92
CA SER A 891 -7.95 -9.26 -45.77
C SER A 891 -9.29 -8.80 -45.18
N PRO A 892 -10.37 -9.58 -45.36
CA PRO A 892 -10.43 -10.84 -46.10
C PRO A 892 -10.40 -10.62 -47.64
N THR A 893 -9.88 -11.59 -48.39
CA THR A 893 -9.92 -11.60 -49.87
C THR A 893 -11.32 -11.83 -50.45
N SER A 894 -12.29 -12.20 -49.60
CA SER A 894 -13.70 -12.38 -49.93
C SER A 894 -14.57 -11.67 -48.91
N ILE A 895 -15.44 -10.76 -49.36
CA ILE A 895 -16.35 -9.96 -48.53
C ILE A 895 -17.80 -10.07 -48.98
N VAL A 896 -18.74 -9.73 -48.11
CA VAL A 896 -20.14 -9.53 -48.48
C VAL A 896 -20.32 -8.09 -48.98
N SER A 897 -21.18 -7.86 -49.98
CA SER A 897 -21.49 -6.50 -50.45
C SER A 897 -21.86 -5.56 -49.29
N GLY A 898 -21.13 -4.46 -49.15
CA GLY A 898 -21.31 -3.47 -48.08
C GLY A 898 -20.51 -3.72 -46.80
N SER A 899 -19.75 -4.83 -46.73
CA SER A 899 -18.74 -5.04 -45.68
C SER A 899 -17.36 -4.56 -46.14
N SER A 900 -16.51 -4.19 -45.17
CA SER A 900 -15.16 -3.71 -45.39
C SER A 900 -14.14 -4.86 -45.51
N THR A 901 -13.08 -4.63 -46.29
CA THR A 901 -11.85 -5.43 -46.31
C THR A 901 -10.66 -4.50 -46.07
N SER A 902 -9.66 -4.95 -45.35
CA SER A 902 -8.42 -4.21 -45.17
C SER A 902 -7.45 -4.55 -46.29
N LEU A 903 -6.90 -3.54 -46.95
CA LEU A 903 -5.81 -3.71 -47.89
C LEU A 903 -4.48 -3.59 -47.16
N LEU A 904 -3.88 -4.72 -46.82
CA LEU A 904 -2.58 -4.76 -46.15
C LEU A 904 -1.47 -4.63 -47.19
N THR A 905 -0.62 -3.62 -47.06
CA THR A 905 0.55 -3.46 -47.92
C THR A 905 1.78 -3.20 -47.08
N LEU A 906 2.85 -3.95 -47.33
CA LEU A 906 4.19 -3.73 -46.79
C LEU A 906 5.10 -3.25 -47.91
N MET A 907 5.76 -2.12 -47.68
CA MET A 907 6.66 -1.47 -48.62
C MET A 907 8.04 -1.41 -48.00
N LYS A 908 9.09 -1.47 -48.81
CA LYS A 908 10.46 -1.38 -48.34
C LYS A 908 11.28 -0.45 -49.23
N ASN A 909 12.02 0.45 -48.60
CA ASN A 909 13.04 1.25 -49.26
C ASN A 909 14.39 0.55 -49.10
N ASN A 910 14.84 -0.14 -50.15
CA ASN A 910 16.15 -0.78 -50.20
C ASN A 910 17.17 0.06 -50.97
N ASP A 911 16.92 1.37 -51.11
CA ASP A 911 17.84 2.37 -51.66
C ASP A 911 18.53 3.17 -50.52
N ASN A 912 19.59 3.90 -50.86
CA ASN A 912 20.40 4.72 -49.95
C ASN A 912 19.87 6.15 -49.76
N VAL A 913 18.66 6.45 -50.25
CA VAL A 913 18.05 7.80 -50.22
C VAL A 913 16.65 7.72 -49.61
N THR A 914 16.24 8.74 -48.86
CA THR A 914 14.87 8.86 -48.33
C THR A 914 13.90 9.25 -49.45
N HIS A 915 12.77 8.55 -49.56
CA HIS A 915 11.74 8.82 -50.57
C HIS A 915 10.40 9.19 -49.94
N SER A 916 9.65 10.09 -50.57
CA SER A 916 8.26 10.41 -50.19
C SER A 916 7.32 9.45 -50.91
N LEU A 917 6.62 8.60 -50.18
CA LEU A 917 5.76 7.57 -50.75
C LEU A 917 4.29 7.98 -50.82
N SER A 918 3.63 7.55 -51.89
CA SER A 918 2.17 7.56 -52.02
C SER A 918 1.67 6.24 -52.60
N LEU A 919 0.57 5.73 -52.06
CA LEU A 919 -0.07 4.49 -52.46
C LEU A 919 -1.34 4.80 -53.25
N ASP A 920 -1.40 4.35 -54.50
CA ASP A 920 -2.58 4.49 -55.35
C ASP A 920 -3.33 3.16 -55.44
N ILE A 921 -4.62 3.18 -55.07
CA ILE A 921 -5.55 2.07 -55.28
C ILE A 921 -6.36 2.37 -56.55
N VAL A 922 -6.09 1.64 -57.62
CA VAL A 922 -6.69 1.81 -58.94
C VAL A 922 -7.73 0.72 -59.19
N ILE A 923 -8.96 1.13 -59.41
CA ILE A 923 -10.11 0.26 -59.62
C ILE A 923 -10.67 0.49 -61.03
N LEU A 924 -10.76 -0.59 -61.82
CA LEU A 924 -11.23 -0.50 -63.21
C LEU A 924 -12.76 -0.30 -63.30
N ALA A 925 -13.53 -0.97 -62.45
CA ALA A 925 -14.99 -0.87 -62.41
C ALA A 925 -15.54 -1.32 -61.05
N GLY A 926 -16.56 -0.64 -60.54
CA GLY A 926 -17.27 -0.99 -59.30
C GLY A 926 -17.47 0.22 -58.38
N ASN A 927 -18.31 0.05 -57.36
CA ASN A 927 -18.56 1.10 -56.35
C ASN A 927 -17.76 0.80 -55.09
N PHE A 928 -16.71 1.57 -54.87
CA PHE A 928 -15.75 1.39 -53.79
C PHE A 928 -15.70 2.66 -52.93
N THR A 929 -15.57 2.48 -51.62
CA THR A 929 -15.22 3.54 -50.68
C THR A 929 -13.95 3.13 -49.96
N VAL A 930 -12.97 4.03 -49.87
CA VAL A 930 -11.69 3.78 -49.19
C VAL A 930 -11.59 4.72 -47.99
N GLU A 931 -11.31 4.17 -46.83
CA GLU A 931 -11.04 4.89 -45.59
C GLU A 931 -9.57 4.70 -45.18
N TRP A 932 -8.97 5.79 -44.70
CA TRP A 932 -7.58 5.84 -44.29
C TRP A 932 -7.47 6.71 -43.03
N HIS A 933 -6.86 6.18 -41.96
CA HIS A 933 -6.82 6.80 -40.62
C HIS A 933 -8.19 7.31 -40.13
N GLY A 934 -9.25 6.53 -40.37
CA GLY A 934 -10.62 6.88 -39.94
C GLY A 934 -11.31 7.98 -40.76
N ALA A 935 -10.72 8.42 -41.88
CA ALA A 935 -11.30 9.40 -42.79
C ALA A 935 -11.53 8.84 -44.21
N ASN A 936 -12.61 9.27 -44.86
CA ASN A 936 -12.94 8.87 -46.23
C ASN A 936 -12.01 9.55 -47.26
N VAL A 937 -11.45 8.75 -48.17
CA VAL A 937 -10.55 9.21 -49.24
C VAL A 937 -11.36 9.50 -50.50
N THR A 938 -11.22 10.71 -51.04
CA THR A 938 -11.94 11.12 -52.25
C THR A 938 -11.26 10.57 -53.50
N PRO A 939 -11.96 9.81 -54.36
CA PRO A 939 -11.35 9.26 -55.57
C PRO A 939 -11.17 10.32 -56.65
N THR A 940 -10.09 10.19 -57.43
CA THR A 940 -9.96 10.85 -58.72
C THR A 940 -10.59 9.95 -59.79
N ALA A 941 -11.67 10.42 -60.42
CA ALA A 941 -12.39 9.66 -61.44
C ALA A 941 -11.83 9.92 -62.84
N TYR A 942 -11.43 8.86 -63.54
CA TYR A 942 -11.04 8.88 -64.94
C TYR A 942 -12.07 8.11 -65.79
N PRO A 943 -12.06 8.24 -67.14
CA PRO A 943 -13.05 7.60 -68.01
C PRO A 943 -13.09 6.06 -67.95
N ALA A 944 -12.03 5.42 -67.46
CA ALA A 944 -11.85 3.97 -67.46
C ALA A 944 -11.46 3.37 -66.09
N ASN A 945 -11.23 4.20 -65.06
CA ASN A 945 -10.89 3.75 -63.71
C ASN A 945 -11.14 4.85 -62.66
N SER A 946 -11.28 4.46 -61.39
CA SER A 946 -11.20 5.35 -60.23
C SER A 946 -9.88 5.09 -59.49
N THR A 947 -9.20 6.16 -59.08
CA THR A 947 -7.93 6.05 -58.31
C THR A 947 -8.09 6.75 -56.97
N PHE A 948 -7.81 6.03 -55.88
CA PHE A 948 -7.71 6.57 -54.53
C PHE A 948 -6.23 6.70 -54.18
N SER A 949 -5.77 7.91 -53.86
CA SER A 949 -4.35 8.16 -53.56
C SER A 949 -4.17 8.44 -52.08
N LEU A 950 -3.20 7.76 -51.46
CA LEU A 950 -2.97 7.74 -50.03
C LEU A 950 -1.54 8.23 -49.78
N SER A 951 -1.39 9.27 -48.97
CA SER A 951 -0.07 9.80 -48.64
C SER A 951 0.54 8.98 -47.51
N ILE A 952 1.70 8.36 -47.78
CA ILE A 952 2.40 7.49 -46.82
C ILE A 952 3.41 8.28 -45.98
N GLY A 953 4.03 9.31 -46.56
CA GLY A 953 5.10 10.07 -45.91
C GLY A 953 6.49 9.62 -46.35
N ASN A 954 7.52 10.02 -45.59
CA ASN A 954 8.92 9.81 -45.95
C ASN A 954 9.45 8.48 -45.40
N LEU A 955 9.98 7.63 -46.28
CA LEU A 955 10.61 6.36 -45.91
C LEU A 955 12.13 6.43 -46.07
N GLY A 956 12.86 6.23 -44.97
CA GLY A 956 14.32 6.31 -44.92
C GLY A 956 15.03 5.11 -45.57
N PRO A 957 16.36 5.21 -45.80
CA PRO A 957 17.16 4.12 -46.36
C PRO A 957 17.11 2.85 -45.50
N GLY A 958 16.72 1.72 -46.09
CA GLY A 958 16.62 0.42 -45.41
C GLY A 958 15.36 0.22 -44.56
N ASP A 959 14.48 1.22 -44.47
CA ASP A 959 13.25 1.14 -43.68
C ASP A 959 12.12 0.43 -44.44
N SER A 960 11.22 -0.19 -43.68
CA SER A 960 9.99 -0.82 -44.16
C SER A 960 8.77 -0.11 -43.57
N TYR A 961 7.70 -0.01 -44.35
CA TYR A 961 6.46 0.65 -43.95
C TYR A 961 5.26 -0.22 -44.27
N GLY A 962 4.43 -0.48 -43.26
CA GLY A 962 3.19 -1.23 -43.39
C GLY A 962 1.98 -0.31 -43.31
N THR A 963 0.96 -0.55 -44.13
CA THR A 963 -0.32 0.16 -44.02
C THR A 963 -1.51 -0.75 -44.33
N SER A 964 -2.69 -0.32 -43.87
CA SER A 964 -3.95 -1.05 -43.93
C SER A 964 -5.16 -0.14 -44.24
N PRO A 965 -5.28 0.45 -45.45
CA PRO A 965 -6.50 1.13 -45.88
C PRO A 965 -7.72 0.21 -45.78
N THR A 966 -8.83 0.73 -45.26
CA THR A 966 -10.10 0.02 -45.27
C THR A 966 -10.82 0.27 -46.59
N VAL A 967 -11.27 -0.78 -47.25
CA VAL A 967 -11.95 -0.74 -48.54
C VAL A 967 -13.30 -1.41 -48.43
N THR A 968 -14.38 -0.68 -48.69
CA THR A 968 -15.75 -1.22 -48.71
C THR A 968 -16.27 -1.24 -50.14
N VAL A 969 -16.92 -2.33 -50.53
CA VAL A 969 -17.39 -2.55 -51.90
C VAL A 969 -18.87 -2.85 -51.94
N TYR A 970 -19.59 -2.20 -52.85
CA TYR A 970 -21.03 -2.41 -53.05
C TYR A 970 -21.29 -3.05 -54.42
N LEU A 971 -21.99 -4.19 -54.42
CA LEU A 971 -22.47 -4.81 -55.64
C LEU A 971 -23.63 -4.01 -56.26
N PRO A 972 -23.66 -3.85 -57.59
CA PRO A 972 -24.81 -3.29 -58.28
C PRO A 972 -26.08 -4.14 -58.07
N PRO A 973 -27.28 -3.53 -58.12
CA PRO A 973 -28.54 -4.26 -58.03
C PRO A 973 -28.62 -5.40 -59.06
N GLY A 974 -28.86 -6.63 -58.61
CA GLY A 974 -29.02 -7.82 -59.47
C GLY A 974 -27.78 -8.69 -59.64
N ILE A 975 -26.63 -8.32 -59.04
CA ILE A 975 -25.42 -9.14 -59.00
C ILE A 975 -25.29 -9.77 -57.61
N VAL A 976 -25.07 -11.09 -57.55
CA VAL A 976 -24.95 -11.89 -56.32
C VAL A 976 -23.52 -12.41 -56.07
N PHE A 977 -22.61 -12.10 -56.98
CA PHE A 977 -21.20 -12.49 -56.92
C PHE A 977 -20.40 -11.70 -57.97
N ALA A 978 -19.30 -11.09 -57.57
CA ALA A 978 -18.33 -10.49 -58.49
C ALA A 978 -16.91 -10.64 -57.94
N THR A 979 -15.91 -10.77 -58.83
CA THR A 979 -14.50 -10.67 -58.44
C THR A 979 -13.89 -9.47 -59.15
N TYR A 980 -13.36 -8.53 -58.37
CA TYR A 980 -12.74 -7.31 -58.85
C TYR A 980 -11.23 -7.48 -58.90
N LEU A 981 -10.63 -7.05 -60.00
CA LEU A 981 -9.19 -6.85 -60.11
C LEU A 981 -8.87 -5.43 -59.64
N VAL A 982 -8.12 -5.31 -58.55
CA VAL A 982 -7.65 -4.03 -58.01
C VAL A 982 -6.15 -3.94 -58.23
N LEU A 983 -5.72 -2.86 -58.88
CA LEU A 983 -4.32 -2.59 -59.11
C LEU A 983 -3.83 -1.62 -58.05
N ILE A 984 -2.75 -1.98 -57.38
CA ILE A 984 -2.12 -1.16 -56.35
C ILE A 984 -0.80 -0.68 -56.91
N VAL A 985 -0.58 0.63 -56.90
CA VAL A 985 0.61 1.25 -57.46
C VAL A 985 1.31 2.04 -56.37
N LEU A 986 2.59 1.72 -56.14
CA LEU A 986 3.47 2.49 -55.27
C LEU A 986 4.13 3.60 -56.09
N ARG A 987 4.12 4.82 -55.56
CA ARG A 987 4.78 5.97 -56.17
C ARG A 987 5.75 6.64 -55.20
N THR A 988 6.83 7.18 -55.76
CA THR A 988 7.76 8.12 -55.14
C THR A 988 7.64 9.50 -55.80
N GLU A 989 8.40 10.49 -55.34
CA GLU A 989 8.57 11.78 -56.04
C GLU A 989 9.06 11.64 -57.49
N GLY A 990 9.68 10.50 -57.85
CA GLY A 990 10.14 10.18 -59.20
C GLY A 990 9.09 9.50 -60.10
N GLY A 991 7.92 9.13 -59.57
CA GLY A 991 6.85 8.44 -60.30
C GLY A 991 6.51 7.05 -59.73
N ALA A 992 5.81 6.23 -60.52
CA ALA A 992 5.44 4.87 -60.10
C ALA A 992 6.67 3.95 -60.07
N VAL A 993 6.90 3.29 -58.94
CA VAL A 993 8.09 2.46 -58.68
C VAL A 993 7.77 0.97 -58.66
N ASP A 994 6.57 0.58 -58.23
CA ASP A 994 6.14 -0.82 -58.20
C ASP A 994 4.61 -0.93 -58.33
N GLN A 995 4.12 -2.08 -58.78
CA GLN A 995 2.68 -2.35 -58.88
C GLN A 995 2.33 -3.81 -58.58
N MET A 996 1.23 -4.02 -57.88
CA MET A 996 0.66 -5.34 -57.60
C MET A 996 -0.80 -5.43 -58.06
N SER A 997 -1.16 -6.60 -58.57
CA SER A 997 -2.52 -6.92 -58.98
C SER A 997 -3.15 -7.86 -57.97
N LEU A 998 -4.19 -7.39 -57.29
CA LEU A 998 -4.92 -8.18 -56.29
C LEU A 998 -6.35 -8.48 -56.76
N PHE A 999 -6.86 -9.62 -56.32
CA PHE A 999 -8.25 -10.01 -56.55
C PHE A 999 -9.05 -9.87 -55.26
N LEU A 1000 -10.21 -9.23 -55.36
CA LEU A 1000 -11.17 -9.11 -54.26
C LEU A 1000 -12.50 -9.73 -54.70
N THR A 1001 -12.94 -10.76 -54.00
CA THR A 1001 -14.21 -11.41 -54.24
C THR A 1001 -15.31 -10.79 -53.37
N VAL A 1002 -16.45 -10.49 -53.97
CA VAL A 1002 -17.60 -9.90 -53.28
C VAL A 1002 -18.84 -10.75 -53.56
N THR A 1003 -19.50 -11.21 -52.50
CA THR A 1003 -20.74 -12.00 -52.53
C THR A 1003 -21.95 -11.16 -52.15
#